data_AF-A0A4Z2BVP5-F1
#
_entry.id   AF-A0A4Z2BVP5-F1
#
_cell.length_a   1.000
_cell.length_b   1.000
_cell.length_c   1.000
_cell.angle_alpha   90.00
_cell.angle_beta   90.00
_cell.angle_gamma   90.00
#
_symmetry.space_group_name_H-M   'P 1'
#
loop_
_entity.id
_entity.type
_entity.pdbx_description
1 polymer ?
#
loop_
_entity_poly.entity_id
_entity_poly.type
_entity_poly.pdbx_seq_one_letter_code
_entity_poly.pdbx_strand_id
1 'polypeptide(L)'
;MALGAGQLLSPCLLLPVALLLLTSGPLSVFCCPSRCLCFRTTVRCMHLNLETVPAVSPLTTILDLRFNKIKDLQPGSFRQLKSLNTLLLNNNRIRRIPRGAFEDLENLKYLYLYKNEIQSIDRQAFKGLVSLEQLYLHFNNIESLEPESFTHLPKLERLFLHNNRISHLVPETFSHLQAMKRLRLDSNALSCDCELLWLADLLKQYAESGNAQAAATCDYPSQLQGRSVATLTAEELHCEVPRITSEPQDVDVTSGNTVYFTCRAEGNPKPQIIWLRNNNALDMRDDSRLNLLEDGTLMIQDTRETDQGVYQCMAKNVAGQVKTSQVTLRYFGAPSRPSFVIQPENTEVLVGESVTLECSATGQPQPRVSWTKGDQSPLPNDARINITPSGGLYIQNVVQADGGQYTCFASNNVDTVRATAYIIVQAIPQFTLTPQDQSVLEGHTVDFPCEASGYPQPVIAWTRGGSPLPLDHRHVVSSGALRITSVEAHDEGEYECQAISPVGNVRIAVQLSIQQRVRPVFTNTPRDLEVESGKDIHIPCKAKGQPEPVITWNKDGVQVTESGKFHISPDGYLEVKDVGKADAGRYECVARNPIGYQLASMVLTVTVLPISREGDTFVSTSIEQAIRNVDSAIESTRRRLFDGQPRTPGELLALFRYPRDPYTVEQARAGEIFEQTLLLIQNHVNQGLTVDTNGTAFRYNDLVSPHFLDVIANLSGCTAHRRFNNCSDICFHQKYRSHDGTCNNLQHPMWGASLTAFDRLLKSVYDNGFNLPRGATEGLHNGYRLPLPRLVSTTMIGTETITPDDRYTHMLMQWGQFLDHDLDATVAALSQSRFSDGHLCTQVCTNDPPCFPIQFPPNDPRQLRTGAHCMFFVRSSPVCGSGMTSLLMNSVYPREQINQLTSYIDASNVYGSSRHESEEIRDLASQRGLLRQGIIQRTGKPLLPFATGPPTECMRDENESPIPCFLAGDHRANEQLGLTAMHTVWFREHNRIATELLRLNPHWDGDTIYHEARKIVGAQMQHVTYSHWLPKILGEAGMRMMGSYTGYNPNINAAIFNAFATAAFRFGHTLINPILYRLDEDFQPIAQGHVSLHRAFFSPFRIVNEGGIDPLLRGLFGVAGKMRVSTQLLNTELTERLFSMSHAVALDLAAMNIQRGRDHGIPSYNDYRTFCNLTSAHTFDDLRNEIKNSNVREKIQR
;
A
#
# COMPACT_ATOMS: atom_id res chain seq x y z
N MET A 1 28.09 31.42 24.64
CA MET A 1 27.50 31.43 26.00
C MET A 1 26.15 32.14 25.95
N ALA A 2 25.30 31.88 26.94
CA ALA A 2 23.94 32.42 27.13
C ALA A 2 22.83 31.89 26.21
N LEU A 3 21.76 31.42 26.84
CA LEU A 3 20.49 30.93 26.28
C LEU A 3 19.40 32.02 26.39
N GLY A 4 18.34 31.89 25.60
CA GLY A 4 17.09 32.66 25.79
C GLY A 4 15.95 32.01 25.00
N ALA A 5 15.00 31.38 25.69
CA ALA A 5 13.91 30.62 25.08
C ALA A 5 12.64 31.47 24.91
N GLY A 6 11.93 31.26 23.80
CA GLY A 6 10.56 31.74 23.60
C GLY A 6 9.57 30.58 23.59
N GLN A 7 8.86 30.37 24.70
CA GLN A 7 7.74 29.43 24.76
C GLN A 7 6.47 30.12 24.24
N LEU A 8 5.72 29.47 23.34
CA LEU A 8 4.32 29.80 23.09
C LEU A 8 3.44 29.02 24.06
N LEU A 9 2.45 29.71 24.62
CA LEU A 9 1.67 29.28 25.78
C LEU A 9 0.59 28.24 25.44
N SER A 10 0.33 27.35 26.41
CA SER A 10 -0.73 26.34 26.37
C SER A 10 -2.12 26.95 26.61
N PRO A 11 -3.19 26.50 25.93
CA PRO A 11 -4.54 27.04 26.13
C PRO A 11 -5.23 26.40 27.35
N CYS A 12 -5.06 26.99 28.54
CA CYS A 12 -5.86 26.61 29.71
C CYS A 12 -6.00 27.72 30.76
N LEU A 13 -6.52 28.90 30.36
CA LEU A 13 -6.90 29.98 31.27
C LEU A 13 -8.05 30.82 30.69
N LEU A 14 -9.24 30.72 31.30
CA LEU A 14 -10.31 31.72 31.47
C LEU A 14 -11.72 31.08 31.58
N LEU A 15 -12.05 30.63 32.81
CA LEU A 15 -13.25 30.98 33.62
C LEU A 15 -14.65 31.15 32.97
N PRO A 16 -15.72 30.71 33.68
CA PRO A 16 -16.31 31.63 34.67
C PRO A 16 -16.55 31.04 36.08
N VAL A 17 -16.65 31.94 37.06
CA VAL A 17 -17.03 31.67 38.45
C VAL A 17 -18.55 31.60 38.57
N ALA A 18 -19.11 30.48 39.03
CA ALA A 18 -20.32 30.42 39.88
C ALA A 18 -20.58 28.98 40.39
N LEU A 19 -21.07 28.87 41.63
CA LEU A 19 -21.56 27.67 42.31
C LEU A 19 -20.58 26.49 42.45
N LEU A 20 -19.75 26.57 43.49
CA LEU A 20 -19.29 25.40 44.25
C LEU A 20 -20.07 25.33 45.56
N LEU A 21 -20.93 24.32 45.72
CA LEU A 21 -21.39 23.86 47.03
C LEU A 21 -21.36 22.32 47.03
N LEU A 22 -20.65 21.78 48.03
CA LEU A 22 -20.68 20.38 48.46
C LEU A 22 -20.17 19.32 47.45
N THR A 23 -18.86 19.08 47.43
CA THR A 23 -18.25 17.88 48.05
C THR A 23 -16.72 17.88 47.92
N SER A 24 -16.04 17.17 48.82
CA SER A 24 -14.58 17.19 48.97
C SER A 24 -13.87 16.18 48.06
N GLY A 25 -12.96 16.65 47.21
CA GLY A 25 -12.00 15.82 46.48
C GLY A 25 -11.02 16.66 45.65
N PRO A 26 -9.74 16.26 45.48
CA PRO A 26 -8.77 17.04 44.71
C PRO A 26 -9.01 16.89 43.19
N LEU A 27 -9.59 17.92 42.58
CA LEU A 27 -9.72 18.04 41.13
C LEU A 27 -8.36 18.35 40.47
N SER A 28 -7.66 17.31 40.04
CA SER A 28 -6.44 17.42 39.23
C SER A 28 -6.82 17.70 37.76
N VAL A 29 -6.49 18.91 37.29
CA VAL A 29 -6.68 19.31 35.88
C VAL A 29 -5.56 18.68 35.03
N PHE A 30 -5.83 17.53 34.42
CA PHE A 30 -4.86 16.82 33.59
C PHE A 30 -4.72 17.45 32.20
N CYS A 31 -3.63 18.22 32.00
CA CYS A 31 -3.24 18.79 30.72
C CYS A 31 -2.62 17.77 29.75
N CYS A 32 -2.54 18.14 28.47
CA CYS A 32 -1.70 17.45 27.49
C CYS A 32 -0.22 17.46 27.93
N PRO A 33 0.53 16.33 27.87
CA PRO A 33 1.95 16.33 28.16
C PRO A 33 2.71 17.23 27.17
N SER A 34 3.65 18.03 27.67
CA SER A 34 4.36 19.08 26.90
C SER A 34 5.14 18.60 25.66
N ARG A 35 5.38 17.30 25.53
CA ARG A 35 6.05 16.68 24.38
C ARG A 35 5.10 15.90 23.47
N CYS A 36 3.84 15.73 23.85
CA CYS A 36 2.84 14.99 23.08
C CYS A 36 1.92 15.92 22.29
N LEU A 37 1.36 15.40 21.20
CA LEU A 37 0.32 16.06 20.40
C LEU A 37 -1.05 15.58 20.87
N CYS A 38 -1.86 16.47 21.45
CA CYS A 38 -3.23 16.15 21.83
C CYS A 38 -4.24 16.86 20.91
N PHE A 39 -5.19 16.10 20.38
CA PHE A 39 -6.29 16.61 19.57
C PHE A 39 -7.60 15.96 20.02
N ARG A 40 -8.51 16.79 20.56
CA ARG A 40 -9.75 16.32 21.22
C ARG A 40 -9.40 15.28 22.29
N THR A 41 -9.85 14.04 22.10
CA THR A 41 -9.62 12.87 22.97
C THR A 41 -8.48 11.97 22.49
N THR A 42 -7.74 12.35 21.44
CA THR A 42 -6.57 11.61 20.95
C THR A 42 -5.28 12.23 21.48
N VAL A 43 -4.40 11.43 22.06
CA VAL A 43 -3.08 11.85 22.56
C VAL A 43 -2.00 11.01 21.87
N ARG A 44 -1.08 11.68 21.15
CA ARG A 44 0.02 11.05 20.42
C ARG A 44 1.37 11.47 21.00
N CYS A 45 2.12 10.52 21.52
CA CYS A 45 3.41 10.68 22.18
C CYS A 45 4.52 9.86 21.50
N MET A 46 4.44 9.67 20.17
CA MET A 46 5.37 8.82 19.43
C MET A 46 6.74 9.47 19.15
N HIS A 47 7.79 8.66 19.02
CA HIS A 47 9.18 9.09 18.73
C HIS A 47 9.82 10.03 19.77
N LEU A 48 9.33 10.02 21.01
CA LEU A 48 9.76 10.95 22.07
C LEU A 48 10.89 10.43 22.96
N ASN A 49 11.34 9.19 22.76
CA ASN A 49 12.26 8.46 23.66
C ASN A 49 11.72 8.33 25.11
N LEU A 50 10.40 8.19 25.29
CA LEU A 50 9.80 7.95 26.61
C LEU A 50 10.22 6.58 27.16
N GLU A 51 10.60 6.52 28.43
CA GLU A 51 10.91 5.26 29.13
C GLU A 51 9.74 4.79 30.04
N THR A 52 8.76 5.67 30.28
CA THR A 52 7.56 5.42 31.08
C THR A 52 6.32 5.96 30.38
N VAL A 53 5.13 5.52 30.81
CA VAL A 53 3.83 6.03 30.34
C VAL A 53 3.63 7.47 30.87
N PRO A 54 3.34 8.47 30.00
CA PRO A 54 3.06 9.83 30.44
C PRO A 54 1.65 9.94 31.04
N ALA A 55 1.48 10.82 32.05
CA ALA A 55 0.15 11.16 32.57
C ALA A 55 -0.66 11.95 31.53
N VAL A 56 -1.85 11.46 31.17
CA VAL A 56 -2.73 12.06 30.15
C VAL A 56 -4.16 12.21 30.65
N SER A 57 -4.99 12.99 29.95
CA SER A 57 -6.37 13.26 30.38
C SER A 57 -7.24 11.99 30.47
N PRO A 58 -8.06 11.83 31.53
CA PRO A 58 -9.05 10.73 31.65
C PRO A 58 -10.00 10.57 30.45
N LEU A 59 -10.26 11.67 29.72
CA LEU A 59 -11.12 11.69 28.52
C LEU A 59 -10.43 11.15 27.27
N THR A 60 -9.18 10.67 27.36
CA THR A 60 -8.43 10.14 26.22
C THR A 60 -9.08 8.87 25.68
N THR A 61 -9.54 8.90 24.42
CA THR A 61 -10.09 7.74 23.69
C THR A 61 -9.04 7.04 22.83
N ILE A 62 -7.96 7.72 22.43
CA ILE A 62 -6.84 7.12 21.68
C ILE A 62 -5.52 7.58 22.28
N LEU A 63 -4.67 6.64 22.70
CA LEU A 63 -3.33 6.92 23.24
C LEU A 63 -2.26 6.21 22.39
N ASP A 64 -1.45 6.99 21.67
CA ASP A 64 -0.39 6.50 20.79
C ASP A 64 0.99 6.74 21.41
N LEU A 65 1.63 5.67 21.89
CA LEU A 65 2.94 5.67 22.55
C LEU A 65 4.01 4.96 21.70
N ARG A 66 3.77 4.76 20.39
CA ARG A 66 4.65 3.98 19.51
C ARG A 66 6.05 4.59 19.33
N PHE A 67 7.02 3.74 19.00
CA PHE A 67 8.41 4.16 18.70
C PHE A 67 9.08 4.93 19.86
N ASN A 68 8.95 4.39 21.07
CA ASN A 68 9.58 4.91 22.28
C ASN A 68 10.54 3.86 22.90
N LYS A 69 10.92 4.05 24.16
CA LYS A 69 11.86 3.19 24.91
C LYS A 69 11.21 2.63 26.19
N ILE A 70 9.88 2.55 26.24
CA ILE A 70 9.16 2.10 27.44
C ILE A 70 9.52 0.63 27.72
N LYS A 71 9.99 0.34 28.93
CA LYS A 71 10.43 -1.01 29.36
C LYS A 71 9.45 -1.69 30.31
N ASP A 72 8.87 -0.90 31.21
CA ASP A 72 8.08 -1.39 32.33
C ASP A 72 6.69 -0.72 32.31
N LEU A 73 5.65 -1.55 32.25
CA LEU A 73 4.27 -1.11 32.49
C LEU A 73 3.99 -1.29 33.98
N GLN A 74 3.88 -0.19 34.74
CA GLN A 74 3.53 -0.30 36.17
C GLN A 74 2.04 -0.65 36.33
N PRO A 75 1.64 -1.49 37.30
CA PRO A 75 0.23 -1.73 37.61
C PRO A 75 -0.53 -0.41 37.81
N GLY A 76 -1.68 -0.27 37.15
CA GLY A 76 -2.47 0.96 37.17
C GLY A 76 -1.95 2.14 36.32
N SER A 77 -0.92 1.96 35.47
CA SER A 77 -0.39 3.03 34.58
C SER A 77 -1.45 3.72 33.71
N PHE A 78 -2.55 3.04 33.41
CA PHE A 78 -3.65 3.54 32.59
C PHE A 78 -4.98 3.71 33.36
N ARG A 79 -5.00 3.48 34.68
CA ARG A 79 -6.23 3.31 35.49
C ARG A 79 -7.22 4.48 35.42
N GLN A 80 -6.73 5.68 35.14
CA GLN A 80 -7.54 6.90 35.02
C GLN A 80 -8.20 7.05 33.64
N LEU A 81 -7.80 6.27 32.64
CA LEU A 81 -8.17 6.46 31.23
C LEU A 81 -9.42 5.66 30.84
N LYS A 82 -10.49 5.79 31.62
CA LYS A 82 -11.72 4.97 31.45
C LYS A 82 -12.40 5.14 30.09
N SER A 83 -12.17 6.26 29.39
CA SER A 83 -12.68 6.49 28.03
C SER A 83 -11.81 5.87 26.92
N LEU A 84 -10.68 5.24 27.25
CA LEU A 84 -9.71 4.77 26.27
C LEU A 84 -10.27 3.63 25.42
N ASN A 85 -10.25 3.83 24.11
CA ASN A 85 -10.77 2.91 23.11
C ASN A 85 -9.64 2.26 22.28
N THR A 86 -8.54 2.98 22.04
CA THR A 86 -7.36 2.49 21.33
C THR A 86 -6.08 2.83 22.08
N LEU A 87 -5.21 1.84 22.29
CA LEU A 87 -3.90 2.00 22.93
C LEU A 87 -2.81 1.40 22.04
N LEU A 88 -1.86 2.24 21.60
CA LEU A 88 -0.74 1.81 20.75
C LEU A 88 0.58 1.90 21.52
N LEU A 89 1.13 0.74 21.88
CA LEU A 89 2.40 0.55 22.60
C LEU A 89 3.48 -0.15 21.74
N ASN A 90 3.20 -0.44 20.48
CA ASN A 90 4.11 -1.18 19.60
C ASN A 90 5.37 -0.39 19.20
N ASN A 91 6.48 -1.09 18.90
CA ASN A 91 7.83 -0.51 18.77
C ASN A 91 8.29 0.20 20.05
N ASN A 92 8.33 -0.54 21.16
CA ASN A 92 8.90 -0.12 22.44
C ASN A 92 9.89 -1.21 22.92
N ARG A 93 10.25 -1.23 24.22
CA ARG A 93 11.16 -2.20 24.83
C ARG A 93 10.51 -2.95 26.00
N ILE A 94 9.19 -3.10 25.96
CA ILE A 94 8.42 -3.67 27.09
C ILE A 94 8.80 -5.14 27.24
N ARG A 95 9.17 -5.58 28.44
CA ARG A 95 9.65 -6.96 28.70
C ARG A 95 8.64 -7.88 29.36
N ARG A 96 7.68 -7.34 30.10
CA ARG A 96 6.66 -8.09 30.82
C ARG A 96 5.36 -7.30 30.88
N ILE A 97 4.23 -8.00 30.84
CA ILE A 97 2.92 -7.40 31.12
C ILE A 97 2.47 -7.87 32.51
N PRO A 98 2.62 -7.03 33.56
CA PRO A 98 2.24 -7.45 34.91
C PRO A 98 0.72 -7.43 35.12
N ARG A 99 0.27 -8.21 36.11
CA ARG A 99 -1.14 -8.20 36.54
C ARG A 99 -1.59 -6.79 36.93
N GLY A 100 -2.72 -6.35 36.40
CA GLY A 100 -3.26 -5.01 36.64
C GLY A 100 -2.62 -3.88 35.82
N ALA A 101 -1.78 -4.18 34.82
CA ALA A 101 -1.26 -3.17 33.90
C ALA A 101 -2.39 -2.38 33.20
N PHE A 102 -3.47 -3.07 32.80
CA PHE A 102 -4.61 -2.52 32.06
C PHE A 102 -5.92 -2.48 32.88
N GLU A 103 -5.82 -2.41 34.20
CA GLU A 103 -6.98 -2.35 35.11
C GLU A 103 -7.88 -1.13 34.84
N ASP A 104 -9.19 -1.28 35.03
CA ASP A 104 -10.25 -0.27 34.83
C ASP A 104 -10.45 0.26 33.37
N LEU A 105 -9.87 -0.39 32.35
CA LEU A 105 -9.98 -0.01 30.92
C LEU A 105 -11.13 -0.69 30.15
N GLU A 106 -12.35 -0.64 30.67
CA GLU A 106 -13.53 -1.38 30.14
C GLU A 106 -13.94 -1.03 28.70
N ASN A 107 -13.60 0.17 28.21
CA ASN A 107 -13.95 0.68 26.87
C ASN A 107 -12.90 0.38 25.78
N LEU A 108 -11.76 -0.23 26.14
CA LEU A 108 -10.65 -0.45 25.22
C LEU A 108 -11.03 -1.53 24.19
N LYS A 109 -11.04 -1.16 22.91
CA LYS A 109 -11.31 -2.05 21.77
C LYS A 109 -10.04 -2.59 21.12
N TYR A 110 -9.01 -1.75 20.97
CA TYR A 110 -7.83 -2.09 20.18
C TYR A 110 -6.54 -1.85 20.97
N LEU A 111 -5.76 -2.91 21.18
CA LEU A 111 -4.50 -2.88 21.94
C LEU A 111 -3.34 -3.40 21.09
N TYR A 112 -2.37 -2.52 20.80
CA TYR A 112 -1.20 -2.85 19.98
C TYR A 112 0.08 -2.91 20.82
N LEU A 113 0.66 -4.10 20.97
CA LEU A 113 1.87 -4.38 21.76
C LEU A 113 3.00 -5.04 20.93
N TYR A 114 2.80 -5.19 19.62
CA TYR A 114 3.75 -5.85 18.70
C TYR A 114 5.12 -5.14 18.60
N LYS A 115 6.17 -5.83 18.15
CA LYS A 115 7.54 -5.28 18.08
C LYS A 115 7.98 -4.65 19.42
N ASN A 116 7.97 -5.46 20.48
CA ASN A 116 8.51 -5.13 21.80
C ASN A 116 9.54 -6.19 22.22
N GLU A 117 9.95 -6.21 23.50
CA GLU A 117 10.86 -7.21 24.07
C GLU A 117 10.11 -8.23 24.97
N ILE A 118 8.78 -8.38 24.82
CA ILE A 118 7.93 -9.05 25.83
C ILE A 118 8.29 -10.53 25.91
N GLN A 119 8.66 -11.01 27.10
CA GLN A 119 9.01 -12.40 27.40
C GLN A 119 7.89 -13.16 28.13
N SER A 120 7.15 -12.47 29.01
CA SER A 120 6.07 -13.08 29.80
C SER A 120 4.85 -12.16 29.98
N ILE A 121 3.69 -12.80 30.14
CA ILE A 121 2.40 -12.18 30.40
C ILE A 121 1.86 -12.78 31.70
N ASP A 122 1.60 -11.96 32.71
CA ASP A 122 1.09 -12.45 33.99
C ASP A 122 -0.32 -13.04 33.89
N ARG A 123 -0.63 -13.97 34.80
CA ARG A 123 -2.01 -14.42 35.06
C ARG A 123 -2.93 -13.23 35.28
N GLN A 124 -4.03 -13.18 34.53
CA GLN A 124 -5.02 -12.09 34.54
C GLN A 124 -4.46 -10.70 34.12
N ALA A 125 -3.39 -10.62 33.32
CA ALA A 125 -2.82 -9.35 32.83
C ALA A 125 -3.83 -8.47 32.05
N PHE A 126 -4.75 -9.08 31.29
CA PHE A 126 -5.77 -8.38 30.49
C PHE A 126 -7.14 -8.28 31.19
N LYS A 127 -7.22 -8.57 32.49
CA LYS A 127 -8.47 -8.53 33.26
C LYS A 127 -9.10 -7.13 33.24
N GLY A 128 -10.40 -7.07 32.93
CA GLY A 128 -11.18 -5.83 32.86
C GLY A 128 -11.36 -5.28 31.44
N LEU A 129 -10.66 -5.81 30.44
CA LEU A 129 -10.76 -5.38 29.04
C LEU A 129 -12.00 -5.96 28.32
N VAL A 130 -13.18 -5.75 28.91
CA VAL A 130 -14.44 -6.40 28.48
C VAL A 130 -14.93 -5.98 27.08
N SER A 131 -14.49 -4.84 26.57
CA SER A 131 -14.81 -4.37 25.21
C SER A 131 -13.71 -4.65 24.17
N LEU A 132 -12.65 -5.39 24.52
CA LEU A 132 -11.52 -5.60 23.63
C LEU A 132 -11.91 -6.46 22.42
N GLU A 133 -11.75 -5.90 21.23
CA GLU A 133 -12.07 -6.52 19.94
C GLU A 133 -10.81 -7.05 19.26
N GLN A 134 -9.65 -6.38 19.42
CA GLN A 134 -8.41 -6.75 18.73
C GLN A 134 -7.16 -6.55 19.62
N LEU A 135 -6.32 -7.59 19.71
CA LEU A 135 -5.09 -7.63 20.50
C LEU A 135 -3.89 -8.08 19.64
N TYR A 136 -2.86 -7.24 19.55
CA TYR A 136 -1.68 -7.48 18.72
C TYR A 136 -0.41 -7.64 19.56
N LEU A 137 0.07 -8.87 19.72
CA LEU A 137 1.25 -9.26 20.50
C LEU A 137 2.41 -9.83 19.65
N HIS A 138 2.21 -9.97 18.33
CA HIS A 138 3.18 -10.50 17.38
C HIS A 138 4.55 -9.76 17.35
N PHE A 139 5.61 -10.39 16.84
CA PHE A 139 6.99 -9.87 16.86
C PHE A 139 7.44 -9.47 18.29
N ASN A 140 7.41 -10.43 19.21
CA ASN A 140 7.92 -10.29 20.59
C ASN A 140 8.78 -11.52 20.95
N ASN A 141 9.15 -11.69 22.22
CA ASN A 141 9.95 -12.81 22.71
C ASN A 141 9.15 -13.73 23.67
N ILE A 142 7.82 -13.81 23.53
CA ILE A 142 6.97 -14.52 24.51
C ILE A 142 7.27 -16.01 24.43
N GLU A 143 7.73 -16.63 25.52
CA GLU A 143 8.13 -18.04 25.58
C GLU A 143 7.02 -18.95 26.16
N SER A 144 6.18 -18.42 27.06
CA SER A 144 5.02 -19.12 27.62
C SER A 144 3.88 -18.16 27.94
N LEU A 145 2.69 -18.72 28.11
CA LEU A 145 1.48 -17.99 28.50
C LEU A 145 0.96 -18.58 29.82
N GLU A 146 0.81 -17.73 30.84
CA GLU A 146 0.27 -18.13 32.13
C GLU A 146 -1.21 -18.56 32.00
N PRO A 147 -1.66 -19.52 32.83
CA PRO A 147 -3.08 -19.86 32.92
C PRO A 147 -3.93 -18.60 33.16
N GLU A 148 -5.11 -18.56 32.54
CA GLU A 148 -6.06 -17.44 32.59
C GLU A 148 -5.59 -16.10 31.96
N SER A 149 -4.43 -16.00 31.30
CA SER A 149 -3.96 -14.73 30.70
C SER A 149 -5.01 -14.02 29.83
N PHE A 150 -5.82 -14.76 29.08
CA PHE A 150 -6.86 -14.23 28.16
C PHE A 150 -8.31 -14.42 28.67
N THR A 151 -8.51 -14.68 29.96
CA THR A 151 -9.86 -14.78 30.55
C THR A 151 -10.59 -13.44 30.57
N HIS A 152 -11.93 -13.50 30.53
CA HIS A 152 -12.84 -12.34 30.61
C HIS A 152 -12.71 -11.33 29.44
N LEU A 153 -12.42 -11.80 28.22
CA LEU A 153 -12.36 -11.00 26.99
C LEU A 153 -13.50 -11.35 26.01
N PRO A 154 -14.79 -11.13 26.35
CA PRO A 154 -15.94 -11.70 25.63
C PRO A 154 -16.14 -11.17 24.21
N LYS A 155 -15.56 -10.01 23.86
CA LYS A 155 -15.66 -9.40 22.52
C LYS A 155 -14.42 -9.60 21.64
N LEU A 156 -13.43 -10.37 22.09
CA LEU A 156 -12.15 -10.46 21.37
C LEU A 156 -12.30 -11.24 20.07
N GLU A 157 -12.32 -10.50 18.95
CA GLU A 157 -12.45 -11.06 17.61
C GLU A 157 -11.11 -11.40 16.99
N ARG A 158 -10.01 -10.72 17.36
CA ARG A 158 -8.70 -10.90 16.72
C ARG A 158 -7.55 -10.91 17.73
N LEU A 159 -6.79 -11.99 17.74
CA LEU A 159 -5.60 -12.18 18.58
C LEU A 159 -4.39 -12.57 17.71
N PHE A 160 -3.38 -11.71 17.68
CA PHE A 160 -2.16 -11.92 16.90
C PHE A 160 -0.95 -12.17 17.81
N LEU A 161 -0.53 -13.43 17.91
CA LEU A 161 0.62 -13.92 18.69
C LEU A 161 1.78 -14.45 17.83
N HIS A 162 1.63 -14.52 16.51
CA HIS A 162 2.66 -14.97 15.57
C HIS A 162 4.02 -14.25 15.69
N ASN A 163 5.12 -14.87 15.27
CA ASN A 163 6.49 -14.34 15.49
C ASN A 163 6.77 -14.06 16.98
N ASN A 164 6.62 -15.10 17.81
CA ASN A 164 7.05 -15.14 19.20
C ASN A 164 7.84 -16.45 19.42
N ARG A 165 8.05 -16.87 20.67
CA ARG A 165 8.81 -18.07 21.04
C ARG A 165 7.96 -19.10 21.80
N ILE A 166 6.64 -19.04 21.67
CA ILE A 166 5.72 -19.83 22.49
C ILE A 166 5.89 -21.30 22.13
N SER A 167 6.34 -22.12 23.08
CA SER A 167 6.55 -23.55 22.86
C SER A 167 5.45 -24.45 23.40
N HIS A 168 4.89 -24.11 24.56
CA HIS A 168 3.78 -24.86 25.16
C HIS A 168 2.60 -23.95 25.46
N LEU A 169 1.39 -24.49 25.32
CA LEU A 169 0.13 -23.81 25.59
C LEU A 169 -0.68 -24.64 26.57
N VAL A 170 -1.06 -24.04 27.69
CA VAL A 170 -1.89 -24.71 28.71
C VAL A 170 -3.26 -25.06 28.10
N PRO A 171 -3.83 -26.24 28.38
CA PRO A 171 -5.20 -26.56 27.99
C PRO A 171 -6.19 -25.43 28.30
N GLU A 172 -7.15 -25.23 27.40
CA GLU A 172 -8.20 -24.22 27.50
C GLU A 172 -7.74 -22.74 27.46
N THR A 173 -6.46 -22.42 27.19
CA THR A 173 -5.94 -21.02 27.17
C THR A 173 -6.78 -20.03 26.35
N PHE A 174 -7.47 -20.51 25.29
CA PHE A 174 -8.33 -19.70 24.41
C PHE A 174 -9.83 -20.08 24.47
N SER A 175 -10.24 -21.06 25.29
CA SER A 175 -11.62 -21.63 25.26
C SER A 175 -12.72 -20.60 25.54
N HIS A 176 -12.41 -19.57 26.33
CA HIS A 176 -13.34 -18.52 26.71
C HIS A 176 -13.53 -17.41 25.65
N LEU A 177 -12.83 -17.49 24.51
CA LEU A 177 -12.84 -16.45 23.47
C LEU A 177 -13.96 -16.70 22.43
N GLN A 178 -15.20 -16.49 22.87
CA GLN A 178 -16.42 -16.84 22.11
C GLN A 178 -16.65 -15.99 20.83
N ALA A 179 -16.08 -14.79 20.74
CA ALA A 179 -16.23 -13.89 19.59
C ALA A 179 -15.13 -14.04 18.52
N MET A 180 -14.23 -15.01 18.65
CA MET A 180 -13.00 -15.11 17.88
C MET A 180 -13.24 -15.33 16.37
N LYS A 181 -12.69 -14.41 15.55
CA LYS A 181 -12.66 -14.46 14.08
C LYS A 181 -11.24 -14.54 13.52
N ARG A 182 -10.18 -14.31 14.31
CA ARG A 182 -8.80 -14.41 13.82
C ARG A 182 -7.79 -14.67 14.93
N LEU A 183 -7.32 -15.91 15.03
CA LEU A 183 -6.23 -16.31 15.93
C LEU A 183 -4.97 -16.61 15.10
N ARG A 184 -3.90 -15.84 15.26
CA ARG A 184 -2.61 -16.05 14.55
C ARG A 184 -1.51 -16.42 15.55
N LEU A 185 -1.17 -17.70 15.59
CA LEU A 185 -0.15 -18.34 16.44
C LEU A 185 1.02 -18.93 15.65
N ASP A 186 0.96 -18.92 14.32
CA ASP A 186 2.02 -19.34 13.40
C ASP A 186 3.37 -18.64 13.67
N SER A 187 4.48 -19.23 13.20
CA SER A 187 5.83 -18.69 13.50
C SER A 187 6.08 -18.52 15.01
N ASN A 188 5.77 -19.57 15.79
CA ASN A 188 6.13 -19.77 17.20
C ASN A 188 6.83 -21.14 17.33
N ALA A 189 7.40 -21.44 18.50
CA ALA A 189 8.15 -22.66 18.78
C ALA A 189 7.25 -23.86 19.20
N LEU A 190 6.01 -23.94 18.70
CA LEU A 190 4.94 -24.78 19.26
C LEU A 190 5.27 -26.29 19.22
N SER A 191 5.18 -26.94 20.38
CA SER A 191 5.22 -28.39 20.57
C SER A 191 3.84 -28.98 20.25
N CYS A 192 3.77 -29.74 19.16
CA CYS A 192 2.59 -30.44 18.68
C CYS A 192 2.60 -31.89 19.18
N ASP A 193 2.21 -32.03 20.44
CA ASP A 193 2.00 -33.28 21.16
C ASP A 193 0.54 -33.40 21.61
N CYS A 194 0.19 -34.45 22.36
CA CYS A 194 -1.21 -34.65 22.80
C CYS A 194 -1.75 -33.56 23.73
N GLU A 195 -0.90 -32.75 24.39
CA GLU A 195 -1.37 -31.59 25.17
C GLU A 195 -1.87 -30.45 24.26
N LEU A 196 -1.61 -30.50 22.96
CA LEU A 196 -2.08 -29.53 21.96
C LEU A 196 -3.37 -29.95 21.25
N LEU A 197 -3.93 -31.14 21.53
CA LEU A 197 -5.12 -31.67 20.86
C LEU A 197 -6.34 -30.72 20.97
N TRP A 198 -6.59 -30.16 22.15
CA TRP A 198 -7.66 -29.19 22.39
C TRP A 198 -7.56 -27.95 21.47
N LEU A 199 -6.34 -27.55 21.09
CA LEU A 199 -6.11 -26.40 20.22
C LEU A 199 -6.38 -26.78 18.76
N ALA A 200 -6.00 -27.97 18.32
CA ALA A 200 -6.34 -28.46 16.99
C ALA A 200 -7.87 -28.48 16.79
N ASP A 201 -8.61 -28.98 17.79
CA ASP A 201 -10.07 -29.04 17.73
C ASP A 201 -10.73 -27.66 17.83
N LEU A 202 -10.23 -26.76 18.69
CA LEU A 202 -10.69 -25.36 18.75
C LEU A 202 -10.47 -24.61 17.41
N LEU A 203 -9.32 -24.85 16.76
CA LEU A 203 -9.01 -24.23 15.46
C LEU A 203 -9.91 -24.77 14.33
N LYS A 204 -10.26 -26.08 14.35
CA LYS A 204 -11.26 -26.67 13.44
C LYS A 204 -12.64 -26.05 13.67
N GLN A 205 -13.10 -25.97 14.92
CA GLN A 205 -14.38 -25.34 15.28
C GLN A 205 -14.47 -23.88 14.79
N TYR A 206 -13.37 -23.12 14.89
CA TYR A 206 -13.30 -21.78 14.33
C TYR A 206 -13.37 -21.79 12.78
N ALA A 207 -12.64 -22.67 12.10
CA ALA A 207 -12.70 -22.78 10.64
C ALA A 207 -14.10 -23.15 10.11
N GLU A 208 -14.80 -24.07 10.78
CA GLU A 208 -16.17 -24.49 10.45
C GLU A 208 -17.21 -23.37 10.62
N SER A 209 -16.94 -22.38 11.48
CA SER A 209 -17.84 -21.22 11.71
C SER A 209 -17.92 -20.23 10.53
N GLY A 210 -17.19 -20.45 9.44
CA GLY A 210 -17.31 -19.73 8.17
C GLY A 210 -16.78 -18.28 8.17
N ASN A 211 -16.36 -17.75 9.32
CA ASN A 211 -15.88 -16.36 9.46
C ASN A 211 -14.47 -16.24 10.05
N ALA A 212 -13.81 -17.35 10.43
CA ALA A 212 -12.55 -17.29 11.17
C ALA A 212 -11.31 -17.69 10.37
N GLN A 213 -10.32 -16.80 10.30
CA GLN A 213 -8.99 -17.08 9.73
C GLN A 213 -7.98 -17.43 10.83
N ALA A 214 -8.10 -18.61 11.41
CA ALA A 214 -7.16 -19.09 12.42
C ALA A 214 -5.94 -19.78 11.77
N ALA A 215 -4.73 -19.50 12.25
CA ALA A 215 -3.51 -20.14 11.79
C ALA A 215 -2.54 -20.36 12.97
N ALA A 216 -2.04 -21.58 13.10
CA ALA A 216 -1.02 -21.99 14.06
C ALA A 216 -0.16 -23.05 13.37
N THR A 217 1.17 -23.00 13.53
CA THR A 217 2.10 -23.96 12.92
C THR A 217 2.98 -24.58 13.97
N CYS A 218 3.21 -25.89 13.87
CA CYS A 218 4.14 -26.61 14.74
C CYS A 218 5.59 -26.20 14.47
N ASP A 219 6.43 -26.33 15.50
CA ASP A 219 7.89 -26.24 15.40
C ASP A 219 8.56 -27.55 15.85
N TYR A 220 7.96 -28.20 16.85
CA TYR A 220 8.34 -29.51 17.38
C TYR A 220 7.11 -30.44 17.41
N PRO A 221 7.25 -31.77 17.33
CA PRO A 221 8.46 -32.51 16.94
C PRO A 221 8.81 -32.26 15.47
N SER A 222 10.05 -32.56 15.07
CA SER A 222 10.59 -32.18 13.75
C SER A 222 9.82 -32.77 12.56
N GLN A 223 9.12 -33.89 12.77
CA GLN A 223 8.22 -34.54 11.81
C GLN A 223 6.96 -33.71 11.53
N LEU A 224 6.55 -32.84 12.45
CA LEU A 224 5.39 -31.95 12.32
C LEU A 224 5.79 -30.50 12.04
N GLN A 225 7.07 -30.13 12.10
CA GLN A 225 7.54 -28.75 11.91
C GLN A 225 6.97 -28.11 10.63
N GLY A 226 6.35 -26.93 10.78
CA GLY A 226 5.67 -26.21 9.70
C GLY A 226 4.23 -26.66 9.40
N ARG A 227 3.76 -27.85 9.86
CA ARG A 227 2.37 -28.29 9.70
C ARG A 227 1.42 -27.35 10.43
N SER A 228 0.23 -27.12 9.86
CA SER A 228 -0.84 -26.37 10.52
C SER A 228 -1.50 -27.20 11.62
N VAL A 229 -1.54 -26.68 12.86
CA VAL A 229 -2.15 -27.36 14.02
C VAL A 229 -3.62 -27.70 13.76
N ALA A 230 -4.34 -26.84 13.03
CA ALA A 230 -5.75 -27.04 12.66
C ALA A 230 -5.98 -28.28 11.76
N THR A 231 -4.93 -28.76 11.07
CA THR A 231 -5.00 -29.93 10.18
C THR A 231 -4.61 -31.24 10.84
N LEU A 232 -4.22 -31.22 12.13
CA LEU A 232 -3.72 -32.42 12.81
C LEU A 232 -4.86 -33.27 13.38
N THR A 233 -4.69 -34.59 13.31
CA THR A 233 -5.60 -35.56 13.94
C THR A 233 -5.19 -35.90 15.38
N ALA A 234 -6.06 -36.62 16.10
CA ALA A 234 -5.76 -37.12 17.44
C ALA A 234 -4.68 -38.21 17.43
N GLU A 235 -4.49 -38.94 16.33
CA GLU A 235 -3.38 -39.89 16.18
C GLU A 235 -2.04 -39.17 15.89
N GLU A 236 -2.06 -38.07 15.12
CA GLU A 236 -0.86 -37.26 14.88
C GLU A 236 -0.40 -36.52 16.16
N LEU A 237 -1.34 -36.09 17.00
CA LEU A 237 -1.06 -35.45 18.30
C LEU A 237 -1.06 -36.48 19.44
N HIS A 238 -0.09 -37.39 19.45
CA HIS A 238 0.13 -38.34 20.54
C HIS A 238 1.31 -37.92 21.43
N CYS A 239 1.22 -38.24 22.73
CA CYS A 239 2.34 -38.07 23.65
C CYS A 239 3.10 -39.40 23.81
N GLU A 240 4.42 -39.37 23.67
CA GLU A 240 5.30 -40.49 23.92
C GLU A 240 5.82 -40.44 25.37
N VAL A 241 5.76 -41.57 26.08
CA VAL A 241 6.42 -41.71 27.38
C VAL A 241 7.92 -41.41 27.24
N PRO A 242 8.58 -40.83 28.26
CA PRO A 242 9.99 -40.51 28.16
C PRO A 242 10.80 -41.79 27.97
N ARG A 243 11.76 -41.75 27.06
CA ARG A 243 12.73 -42.81 26.83
C ARG A 243 14.12 -42.30 27.18
N ILE A 244 14.82 -42.99 28.08
CA ILE A 244 16.24 -42.74 28.30
C ILE A 244 16.99 -43.04 26.99
N THR A 245 17.71 -42.05 26.48
CA THR A 245 18.61 -42.17 25.32
C THR A 245 20.09 -42.14 25.72
N SER A 246 20.40 -41.84 26.98
CA SER A 246 21.70 -42.15 27.58
C SER A 246 21.52 -42.57 29.04
N GLU A 247 21.76 -43.84 29.31
CA GLU A 247 21.85 -44.40 30.67
C GLU A 247 23.17 -43.96 31.33
N PRO A 248 23.19 -43.62 32.62
CA PRO A 248 24.42 -43.50 33.38
C PRO A 248 25.06 -44.88 33.56
N GLN A 249 26.32 -44.90 34.01
CA GLN A 249 27.04 -46.14 34.32
C GLN A 249 27.60 -46.10 35.74
N ASP A 250 27.91 -47.27 36.30
CA ASP A 250 28.70 -47.40 37.52
C ASP A 250 30.05 -46.69 37.31
N VAL A 251 30.51 -45.94 38.33
CA VAL A 251 31.79 -45.21 38.26
C VAL A 251 32.69 -45.66 39.39
N ASP A 252 33.71 -46.44 39.05
CA ASP A 252 34.81 -46.77 39.95
C ASP A 252 35.83 -45.62 39.92
N VAL A 253 36.12 -45.04 41.08
CA VAL A 253 36.84 -43.78 41.24
C VAL A 253 37.89 -43.87 42.33
N THR A 254 38.97 -43.10 42.20
CA THR A 254 39.98 -42.88 43.26
C THR A 254 39.89 -41.43 43.75
N SER A 255 40.33 -41.16 44.98
CA SER A 255 40.04 -39.89 45.67
C SER A 255 40.50 -38.64 44.90
N GLY A 256 39.62 -37.64 44.82
CA GLY A 256 39.91 -36.32 44.24
C GLY A 256 39.44 -36.11 42.79
N ASN A 257 38.91 -37.14 42.13
CA ASN A 257 38.41 -37.01 40.75
C ASN A 257 37.05 -36.27 40.70
N THR A 258 36.66 -35.78 39.51
CA THR A 258 35.30 -35.29 39.24
C THR A 258 34.52 -36.36 38.48
N VAL A 259 33.26 -36.58 38.84
CA VAL A 259 32.40 -37.64 38.28
C VAL A 259 31.17 -37.04 37.60
N TYR A 260 30.78 -37.67 36.49
CA TYR A 260 29.61 -37.31 35.70
C TYR A 260 28.70 -38.53 35.57
N PHE A 261 27.45 -38.38 35.99
CA PHE A 261 26.39 -39.33 35.68
C PHE A 261 25.54 -38.73 34.57
N THR A 262 25.73 -39.22 33.34
CA THR A 262 24.97 -38.77 32.17
C THR A 262 23.55 -39.30 32.24
N CYS A 263 22.56 -38.43 32.05
CA CYS A 263 21.19 -38.87 31.78
C CYS A 263 20.57 -37.98 30.74
N ARG A 264 20.31 -38.56 29.57
CA ARG A 264 19.58 -37.92 28.47
C ARG A 264 18.31 -38.71 28.22
N ALA A 265 17.22 -38.00 27.98
CA ALA A 265 15.95 -38.63 27.63
C ALA A 265 15.23 -37.81 26.56
N GLU A 266 14.60 -38.55 25.66
CA GLU A 266 13.70 -38.04 24.63
C GLU A 266 12.28 -38.44 24.98
N GLY A 267 11.30 -37.82 24.32
CA GLY A 267 9.87 -38.03 24.58
C GLY A 267 9.09 -36.82 24.09
N ASN A 268 7.78 -37.01 23.91
CA ASN A 268 6.87 -35.99 23.38
C ASN A 268 5.72 -35.82 24.39
N PRO A 269 5.59 -34.70 25.13
CA PRO A 269 6.48 -33.54 25.17
C PRO A 269 7.86 -33.88 25.76
N LYS A 270 8.85 -33.01 25.54
CA LYS A 270 10.23 -33.18 26.01
C LYS A 270 10.28 -33.40 27.55
N PRO A 271 10.96 -34.44 28.05
CA PRO A 271 10.92 -34.78 29.47
C PRO A 271 11.82 -33.93 30.37
N GLN A 272 11.35 -33.67 31.59
CA GLN A 272 12.12 -33.11 32.68
C GLN A 272 13.03 -34.18 33.31
N ILE A 273 14.30 -33.85 33.53
CA ILE A 273 15.29 -34.72 34.18
C ILE A 273 15.39 -34.40 35.68
N ILE A 274 15.29 -35.43 36.53
CA ILE A 274 15.37 -35.34 37.99
C ILE A 274 16.32 -36.43 38.51
N TRP A 275 17.32 -36.06 39.30
CA TRP A 275 18.27 -37.02 39.87
C TRP A 275 17.91 -37.44 41.29
N LEU A 276 18.04 -38.75 41.54
CA LEU A 276 17.81 -39.40 42.82
C LEU A 276 19.14 -39.94 43.36
N ARG A 277 19.42 -39.74 44.65
CA ARG A 277 20.46 -40.46 45.39
C ARG A 277 19.81 -41.31 46.47
N ASN A 278 20.08 -42.61 46.46
CA ASN A 278 19.47 -43.60 47.35
C ASN A 278 17.93 -43.45 47.41
N ASN A 279 17.30 -43.33 46.23
CA ASN A 279 15.87 -43.10 45.99
C ASN A 279 15.25 -41.75 46.44
N ASN A 280 16.00 -40.85 47.09
CA ASN A 280 15.53 -39.50 47.41
C ASN A 280 15.96 -38.49 46.33
N ALA A 281 15.11 -37.52 46.01
CA ALA A 281 15.45 -36.46 45.06
C ALA A 281 16.55 -35.55 45.62
N LEU A 282 17.56 -35.26 44.78
CA LEU A 282 18.63 -34.32 45.11
C LEU A 282 18.14 -32.89 44.89
N ASP A 283 18.16 -32.05 45.94
CA ASP A 283 18.10 -30.60 45.76
C ASP A 283 19.53 -30.07 45.57
N MET A 284 19.79 -29.45 44.41
CA MET A 284 21.10 -28.91 44.04
C MET A 284 21.46 -27.65 44.85
N ARG A 285 20.54 -27.12 45.68
CA ARG A 285 20.81 -25.99 46.58
C ARG A 285 21.56 -26.39 47.86
N ASP A 286 21.53 -27.66 48.23
CA ASP A 286 22.04 -28.14 49.53
C ASP A 286 23.54 -28.54 49.52
N ASP A 287 24.13 -28.85 48.35
CA ASP A 287 25.56 -29.11 48.18
C ASP A 287 26.08 -28.44 46.90
N SER A 288 26.92 -27.41 47.05
CA SER A 288 27.47 -26.60 45.95
C SER A 288 28.42 -27.35 45.00
N ARG A 289 28.80 -28.60 45.31
CA ARG A 289 29.57 -29.46 44.41
C ARG A 289 28.70 -30.17 43.37
N LEU A 290 27.38 -30.22 43.57
CA LEU A 290 26.42 -30.87 42.69
C LEU A 290 25.89 -29.86 41.66
N ASN A 291 25.99 -30.21 40.38
CA ASN A 291 25.53 -29.36 39.28
C ASN A 291 24.77 -30.19 38.23
N LEU A 292 23.67 -29.66 37.70
CA LEU A 292 22.92 -30.27 36.60
C LEU A 292 23.20 -29.49 35.31
N LEU A 293 23.67 -30.19 34.28
CA LEU A 293 23.98 -29.61 32.97
C LEU A 293 22.75 -29.57 32.06
N GLU A 294 22.76 -28.74 31.01
CA GLU A 294 21.62 -28.54 30.08
C GLU A 294 21.12 -29.82 29.40
N ASP A 295 21.97 -30.85 29.28
CA ASP A 295 21.61 -32.14 28.68
C ASP A 295 21.02 -33.15 29.69
N GLY A 296 20.91 -32.79 30.97
CA GLY A 296 20.43 -33.64 32.06
C GLY A 296 21.52 -34.38 32.84
N THR A 297 22.80 -34.20 32.50
CA THR A 297 23.94 -34.82 33.21
C THR A 297 24.15 -34.22 34.60
N LEU A 298 24.27 -35.09 35.62
CA LEU A 298 24.68 -34.71 36.97
C LEU A 298 26.20 -34.73 37.09
N MET A 299 26.80 -33.60 37.47
CA MET A 299 28.22 -33.46 37.78
C MET A 299 28.43 -33.40 39.30
N ILE A 300 29.40 -34.18 39.80
CA ILE A 300 29.85 -34.20 41.20
C ILE A 300 31.36 -33.91 41.23
N GLN A 301 31.75 -32.76 41.77
CA GLN A 301 33.15 -32.33 41.87
C GLN A 301 33.79 -32.75 43.20
N ASP A 302 35.11 -32.99 43.19
CA ASP A 302 35.90 -33.45 44.34
C ASP A 302 35.28 -34.68 45.03
N THR A 303 35.29 -35.82 44.34
CA THR A 303 34.67 -37.06 44.85
C THR A 303 35.48 -37.70 45.97
N ARG A 304 34.74 -38.02 47.03
CA ARG A 304 35.22 -38.61 48.28
C ARG A 304 34.55 -39.95 48.51
N GLU A 305 35.07 -40.74 49.45
CA GLU A 305 34.43 -41.99 49.90
C GLU A 305 32.96 -41.77 50.34
N THR A 306 32.64 -40.60 50.90
CA THR A 306 31.26 -40.22 51.29
C THR A 306 30.32 -39.93 50.12
N ASP A 307 30.82 -39.80 48.89
CA ASP A 307 29.99 -39.66 47.69
C ASP A 307 29.59 -41.03 47.12
N GLN A 308 30.12 -42.13 47.66
CA GLN A 308 29.66 -43.49 47.40
C GLN A 308 28.15 -43.63 47.68
N GLY A 309 27.47 -44.43 46.86
CA GLY A 309 26.04 -44.63 46.93
C GLY A 309 25.45 -45.01 45.58
N VAL A 310 24.13 -45.13 45.55
CA VAL A 310 23.38 -45.49 44.36
C VAL A 310 22.65 -44.26 43.82
N TYR A 311 22.94 -43.91 42.57
CA TYR A 311 22.35 -42.79 41.85
C TYR A 311 21.40 -43.31 40.77
N GLN A 312 20.33 -42.57 40.50
CA GLN A 312 19.35 -42.93 39.48
C GLN A 312 18.74 -41.66 38.90
N CYS A 313 18.66 -41.57 37.59
CA CYS A 313 17.93 -40.50 36.93
C CYS A 313 16.48 -40.90 36.70
N MET A 314 15.58 -39.92 36.75
CA MET A 314 14.18 -40.03 36.39
C MET A 314 13.86 -38.97 35.33
N ALA A 315 13.46 -39.42 34.15
CA ALA A 315 12.95 -38.56 33.09
C ALA A 315 11.42 -38.62 33.10
N LYS A 316 10.75 -37.47 33.16
CA LYS A 316 9.30 -37.36 33.34
C LYS A 316 8.67 -36.34 32.39
N ASN A 317 7.59 -36.74 31.71
CA ASN A 317 6.66 -35.85 31.04
C ASN A 317 5.21 -36.20 31.47
N VAL A 318 4.22 -35.78 30.70
CA VAL A 318 2.79 -36.04 30.99
C VAL A 318 2.31 -37.43 30.55
N ALA A 319 2.93 -38.05 29.55
CA ALA A 319 2.62 -39.43 29.15
C ALA A 319 3.13 -40.44 30.18
N GLY A 320 4.23 -40.13 30.87
CA GLY A 320 4.72 -40.95 31.96
C GLY A 320 6.08 -40.55 32.50
N GLN A 321 6.69 -41.46 33.25
CA GLN A 321 8.05 -41.32 33.75
C GLN A 321 8.82 -42.62 33.53
N VAL A 322 10.06 -42.50 33.09
CA VAL A 322 11.02 -43.59 33.06
C VAL A 322 12.14 -43.27 34.04
N LYS A 323 12.68 -44.30 34.68
CA LYS A 323 13.91 -44.18 35.46
C LYS A 323 15.01 -44.96 34.76
N THR A 324 16.22 -44.43 34.81
CA THR A 324 17.40 -45.17 34.39
C THR A 324 17.61 -46.39 35.29
N SER A 325 18.52 -47.26 34.88
CA SER A 325 19.19 -48.19 35.77
C SER A 325 19.77 -47.45 36.96
N GLN A 326 19.76 -48.11 38.13
CA GLN A 326 20.47 -47.64 39.30
C GLN A 326 21.97 -47.89 39.10
N VAL A 327 22.79 -46.86 39.34
CA VAL A 327 24.24 -46.92 39.17
C VAL A 327 24.98 -46.62 40.47
N THR A 328 26.13 -47.26 40.66
CA THR A 328 26.91 -47.24 41.89
C THR A 328 28.25 -46.55 41.67
N LEU A 329 28.67 -45.71 42.63
CA LEU A 329 30.04 -45.21 42.72
C LEU A 329 30.88 -46.11 43.64
N ARG A 330 32.08 -46.59 43.24
CA ARG A 330 32.96 -47.52 44.02
C ARG A 330 34.48 -47.18 43.86
N TYR A 331 35.43 -47.96 44.43
CA TYR A 331 36.83 -47.49 44.67
C TYR A 331 37.94 -48.63 44.76
N PHE A 332 38.88 -48.83 43.77
CA PHE A 332 39.73 -50.09 43.59
C PHE A 332 41.17 -50.03 42.88
N GLY A 333 41.76 -51.16 42.29
CA GLY A 333 43.23 -51.46 41.99
C GLY A 333 43.78 -52.23 40.68
N ALA A 334 44.88 -53.07 40.73
CA ALA A 334 45.94 -53.29 39.64
C ALA A 334 46.53 -54.76 39.24
N PRO A 335 47.35 -54.99 38.12
CA PRO A 335 47.37 -56.26 37.26
C PRO A 335 48.65 -56.89 36.44
N SER A 336 48.54 -57.81 35.38
CA SER A 336 49.56 -58.65 34.52
C SER A 336 49.20 -59.24 33.03
N ARG A 337 50.13 -59.80 32.13
CA ARG A 337 50.18 -59.81 30.55
C ARG A 337 50.00 -61.10 29.57
N PRO A 338 49.90 -61.04 28.17
CA PRO A 338 49.53 -62.15 27.16
C PRO A 338 50.19 -62.29 25.68
N SER A 339 49.71 -63.21 24.74
CA SER A 339 50.09 -63.50 23.27
C SER A 339 49.13 -64.42 22.36
N PHE A 340 49.22 -64.49 20.98
CA PHE A 340 48.30 -65.10 19.93
C PHE A 340 48.61 -66.52 19.31
N VAL A 341 47.63 -67.14 18.59
CA VAL A 341 47.72 -68.45 17.86
C VAL A 341 47.11 -68.55 16.41
N ILE A 342 45.95 -67.96 16.06
CA ILE A 342 45.30 -68.02 14.69
C ILE A 342 44.80 -66.62 14.23
N GLN A 343 44.70 -66.32 12.91
CA GLN A 343 44.35 -65.00 12.31
C GLN A 343 43.40 -65.06 11.06
N PRO A 344 42.69 -63.95 10.68
CA PRO A 344 41.66 -63.90 9.60
C PRO A 344 42.03 -63.32 8.19
N GLU A 345 41.08 -63.44 7.23
CA GLU A 345 41.15 -63.00 5.81
C GLU A 345 39.87 -62.28 5.29
N ASN A 346 39.88 -61.68 4.08
CA ASN A 346 38.80 -60.79 3.55
C ASN A 346 37.66 -61.51 2.77
N THR A 347 36.42 -60.98 2.75
CA THR A 347 35.23 -61.63 2.12
C THR A 347 34.14 -60.64 1.62
N GLU A 348 33.33 -61.00 0.61
CA GLU A 348 32.16 -60.24 0.12
C GLU A 348 30.82 -61.00 0.33
N VAL A 349 29.70 -60.28 0.53
CA VAL A 349 28.37 -60.89 0.83
C VAL A 349 27.19 -59.94 0.53
N LEU A 350 25.99 -60.47 0.21
CA LEU A 350 24.76 -59.69 -0.02
C LEU A 350 24.00 -59.41 1.28
N VAL A 351 23.26 -58.30 1.34
CA VAL A 351 22.36 -57.99 2.47
C VAL A 351 21.31 -59.10 2.65
N GLY A 352 21.32 -59.75 3.82
CA GLY A 352 20.44 -60.85 4.20
C GLY A 352 21.11 -62.22 4.30
N GLU A 353 22.35 -62.39 3.82
CA GLU A 353 23.09 -63.67 3.86
C GLU A 353 24.03 -63.77 5.10
N SER A 354 24.93 -64.75 5.21
CA SER A 354 25.72 -65.00 6.46
C SER A 354 27.20 -65.33 6.20
N VAL A 355 28.12 -64.99 7.12
CA VAL A 355 29.60 -65.01 6.90
C VAL A 355 30.44 -65.25 8.18
N THR A 356 31.68 -65.78 8.10
CA THR A 356 32.56 -66.13 9.27
C THR A 356 34.05 -65.75 9.08
N LEU A 357 34.78 -65.37 10.15
CA LEU A 357 36.25 -65.04 10.22
C LEU A 357 36.95 -65.63 11.49
N GLU A 358 38.14 -66.24 11.47
CA GLU A 358 38.69 -67.06 12.63
C GLU A 358 39.89 -66.46 13.47
N CYS A 359 40.06 -66.75 14.79
CA CYS A 359 41.18 -66.27 15.68
C CYS A 359 41.35 -66.93 17.12
N SER A 360 42.52 -66.89 17.83
CA SER A 360 42.75 -67.41 19.25
C SER A 360 44.08 -67.00 20.02
N ALA A 361 44.21 -67.08 21.40
CA ALA A 361 45.35 -66.54 22.26
C ALA A 361 45.57 -67.04 23.78
N THR A 362 46.60 -66.56 24.57
CA THR A 362 47.06 -67.01 25.97
C THR A 362 47.80 -65.98 26.92
N GLY A 363 47.78 -66.09 28.30
CA GLY A 363 48.36 -65.11 29.32
C GLY A 363 47.92 -65.20 30.84
N GLN A 364 48.36 -64.31 31.77
CA GLN A 364 47.98 -64.28 33.23
C GLN A 364 47.53 -62.92 33.83
N PRO A 365 46.29 -62.77 34.39
CA PRO A 365 45.15 -63.68 34.31
C PRO A 365 44.85 -64.03 32.85
N GLN A 366 44.08 -65.10 32.62
CA GLN A 366 43.82 -65.58 31.27
C GLN A 366 43.29 -64.45 30.37
N PRO A 367 43.85 -64.26 29.16
CA PRO A 367 43.46 -63.17 28.29
C PRO A 367 42.27 -63.56 27.45
N ARG A 368 41.41 -62.57 27.30
CA ARG A 368 40.20 -62.64 26.54
C ARG A 368 40.55 -62.37 25.08
N VAL A 369 40.23 -63.33 24.23
CA VAL A 369 40.10 -63.06 22.78
C VAL A 369 38.84 -62.23 22.61
N SER A 370 38.98 -61.11 21.93
CA SER A 370 37.89 -60.24 21.53
C SER A 370 38.09 -59.82 20.08
N TRP A 371 37.01 -59.39 19.46
CA TRP A 371 37.07 -58.83 18.12
C TRP A 371 36.59 -57.39 18.14
N THR A 372 37.10 -56.64 17.19
CA THR A 372 36.63 -55.33 16.82
C THR A 372 36.27 -55.36 15.34
N LYS A 373 35.45 -54.39 14.95
CA LYS A 373 35.28 -53.88 13.61
C LYS A 373 36.12 -52.60 13.47
N GLY A 374 36.77 -52.38 12.33
CA GLY A 374 37.79 -51.33 12.20
C GLY A 374 39.08 -51.68 12.94
N ASP A 375 40.01 -50.73 12.95
CA ASP A 375 41.29 -50.85 13.65
C ASP A 375 41.18 -50.96 15.19
N GLN A 376 39.98 -50.73 15.78
CA GLN A 376 39.75 -50.75 17.24
C GLN A 376 38.29 -50.80 17.77
N SER A 377 37.22 -50.64 16.98
CA SER A 377 35.84 -50.52 17.52
C SER A 377 35.20 -51.88 17.87
N PRO A 378 34.78 -52.20 19.11
CA PRO A 378 34.23 -53.52 19.45
C PRO A 378 33.17 -54.03 18.47
N LEU A 379 33.05 -55.36 18.30
CA LEU A 379 31.96 -55.93 17.51
C LEU A 379 30.61 -55.37 17.97
N PRO A 380 29.68 -55.05 17.04
CA PRO A 380 28.31 -54.71 17.41
C PRO A 380 27.71 -55.83 18.26
N ASN A 381 27.07 -55.46 19.37
CA ASN A 381 26.38 -56.42 20.23
C ASN A 381 25.05 -56.82 19.59
N ASP A 382 25.15 -57.64 18.56
CA ASP A 382 24.07 -58.05 17.69
C ASP A 382 23.91 -59.57 17.80
N ALA A 383 22.69 -60.06 18.01
CA ALA A 383 22.42 -61.50 18.18
C ALA A 383 22.81 -62.33 16.94
N ARG A 384 22.96 -61.68 15.78
CA ARG A 384 23.50 -62.25 14.55
C ARG A 384 25.02 -62.45 14.59
N ILE A 385 25.73 -61.59 15.34
CA ILE A 385 27.18 -61.51 15.43
C ILE A 385 27.65 -62.29 16.66
N ASN A 386 28.11 -63.52 16.45
CA ASN A 386 28.56 -64.39 17.52
C ASN A 386 30.04 -64.73 17.39
N ILE A 387 30.79 -64.60 18.49
CA ILE A 387 32.13 -65.18 18.58
C ILE A 387 31.97 -66.68 18.86
N THR A 388 32.50 -67.51 17.97
CA THR A 388 32.46 -68.98 18.08
C THR A 388 33.30 -69.45 19.28
N PRO A 389 33.07 -70.65 19.85
CA PRO A 389 33.84 -71.14 21.00
C PRO A 389 35.35 -71.28 20.76
N SER A 390 35.79 -71.37 19.50
CA SER A 390 37.20 -71.36 19.10
C SER A 390 37.83 -69.96 19.07
N GLY A 391 37.01 -68.90 19.08
CA GLY A 391 37.44 -67.50 18.98
C GLY A 391 37.29 -66.88 17.60
N GLY A 392 36.60 -67.53 16.65
CA GLY A 392 36.17 -66.93 15.38
C GLY A 392 34.92 -66.05 15.51
N LEU A 393 34.52 -65.37 14.45
CA LEU A 393 33.49 -64.35 14.36
C LEU A 393 32.52 -64.71 13.24
N TYR A 394 31.29 -65.09 13.61
CA TYR A 394 30.19 -65.37 12.68
C TYR A 394 29.19 -64.21 12.66
N ILE A 395 28.67 -63.85 11.49
CA ILE A 395 27.64 -62.82 11.29
C ILE A 395 26.51 -63.41 10.45
N GLN A 396 25.33 -63.57 11.04
CA GLN A 396 24.12 -64.03 10.37
C GLN A 396 23.32 -62.87 9.74
N ASN A 397 22.54 -63.11 8.69
CA ASN A 397 21.63 -62.13 8.06
C ASN A 397 22.26 -60.72 7.92
N VAL A 398 23.46 -60.67 7.34
CA VAL A 398 24.35 -59.53 7.14
C VAL A 398 23.59 -58.30 6.64
N VAL A 399 23.79 -57.15 7.29
CA VAL A 399 23.26 -55.85 6.85
C VAL A 399 24.37 -54.97 6.29
N GLN A 400 24.03 -53.89 5.58
CA GLN A 400 25.02 -52.99 4.96
C GLN A 400 26.05 -52.46 5.99
N ALA A 401 25.61 -52.23 7.23
CA ALA A 401 26.43 -51.80 8.35
C ALA A 401 27.39 -52.88 8.90
N ASP A 402 27.31 -54.13 8.42
CA ASP A 402 28.28 -55.21 8.70
C ASP A 402 29.47 -55.23 7.71
N GLY A 403 29.46 -54.42 6.65
CA GLY A 403 30.65 -54.17 5.85
C GLY A 403 31.71 -53.33 6.59
N GLY A 404 32.98 -53.61 6.39
CA GLY A 404 34.12 -52.92 7.01
C GLY A 404 35.27 -53.85 7.41
N GLN A 405 36.36 -53.28 7.90
CA GLN A 405 37.47 -54.03 8.49
C GLN A 405 37.02 -54.74 9.77
N TYR A 406 37.70 -55.82 10.16
CA TYR A 406 37.52 -56.53 11.43
C TYR A 406 38.89 -56.94 11.98
N THR A 407 39.12 -56.72 13.26
CA THR A 407 40.41 -56.94 13.92
C THR A 407 40.23 -57.80 15.15
N CYS A 408 40.92 -58.94 15.21
CA CYS A 408 40.99 -59.74 16.42
C CYS A 408 42.01 -59.14 17.41
N PHE A 409 41.70 -59.21 18.70
CA PHE A 409 42.52 -58.76 19.82
C PHE A 409 42.62 -59.86 20.88
N ALA A 410 43.72 -59.88 21.64
CA ALA A 410 43.84 -60.73 22.82
C ALA A 410 44.48 -59.98 23.99
N SER A 411 43.75 -59.89 25.10
CA SER A 411 44.03 -58.94 26.18
C SER A 411 43.88 -59.53 27.58
N ASN A 412 44.82 -59.21 28.46
CA ASN A 412 44.67 -59.29 29.90
C ASN A 412 45.33 -58.04 30.52
N ASN A 413 45.59 -58.06 31.82
CA ASN A 413 45.65 -56.84 32.60
C ASN A 413 47.06 -56.17 32.68
N VAL A 414 48.08 -56.55 31.88
CA VAL A 414 49.27 -55.71 31.58
C VAL A 414 49.56 -55.52 30.08
N ASP A 415 48.97 -56.27 29.14
CA ASP A 415 49.16 -55.96 27.71
C ASP A 415 48.08 -56.54 26.79
N THR A 416 48.13 -56.22 25.49
CA THR A 416 47.18 -56.65 24.46
C THR A 416 47.82 -56.72 23.06
N VAL A 417 47.46 -57.72 22.24
CA VAL A 417 47.96 -57.93 20.84
C VAL A 417 46.80 -57.95 19.81
N ARG A 418 47.04 -57.62 18.51
CA ARG A 418 45.98 -57.52 17.44
C ARG A 418 46.32 -57.99 15.99
N ALA A 419 45.32 -58.36 15.15
CA ALA A 419 45.44 -58.74 13.72
C ALA A 419 44.13 -58.53 12.87
N THR A 420 44.17 -58.18 11.56
CA THR A 420 43.05 -57.54 10.79
C THR A 420 42.61 -58.20 9.46
N ALA A 421 41.33 -58.09 9.07
CA ALA A 421 40.71 -58.48 7.79
C ALA A 421 39.51 -57.56 7.38
N TYR A 422 38.77 -57.81 6.29
CA TYR A 422 37.62 -56.98 5.80
C TYR A 422 36.41 -57.77 5.26
N ILE A 423 35.20 -57.26 5.49
CA ILE A 423 33.93 -57.71 4.87
C ILE A 423 33.36 -56.60 3.95
N ILE A 424 32.87 -56.94 2.76
CA ILE A 424 32.19 -55.99 1.85
C ILE A 424 30.74 -56.42 1.65
N VAL A 425 29.79 -55.50 1.85
CA VAL A 425 28.35 -55.80 1.77
C VAL A 425 27.69 -55.05 0.61
N GLN A 426 26.82 -55.73 -0.15
CA GLN A 426 26.14 -55.21 -1.34
C GLN A 426 24.60 -55.24 -1.20
N ALA A 427 23.91 -54.26 -1.75
CA ALA A 427 22.47 -54.06 -1.59
C ALA A 427 21.78 -53.61 -2.90
N ILE A 428 20.64 -54.24 -3.22
CA ILE A 428 19.85 -53.91 -4.42
C ILE A 428 19.15 -52.54 -4.32
N PRO A 429 18.78 -51.90 -5.45
CA PRO A 429 18.18 -50.57 -5.40
C PRO A 429 16.79 -50.55 -4.76
N GLN A 430 16.53 -49.51 -3.96
CA GLN A 430 15.26 -49.24 -3.32
C GLN A 430 14.95 -47.74 -3.43
N PHE A 431 13.75 -47.37 -3.87
CA PHE A 431 13.35 -45.96 -3.90
C PHE A 431 13.30 -45.38 -2.49
N THR A 432 13.95 -44.24 -2.30
CA THR A 432 13.95 -43.44 -1.06
C THR A 432 12.99 -42.27 -1.16
N LEU A 433 12.74 -41.78 -2.37
CA LEU A 433 11.70 -40.80 -2.67
C LEU A 433 10.98 -41.24 -3.94
N THR A 434 9.67 -41.37 -3.86
CA THR A 434 8.83 -41.80 -4.98
C THR A 434 7.94 -40.63 -5.45
N PRO A 435 7.70 -40.53 -6.77
CA PRO A 435 6.78 -39.54 -7.30
C PRO A 435 5.34 -39.86 -6.90
N GLN A 436 4.49 -38.83 -6.83
CA GLN A 436 3.08 -38.91 -6.43
C GLN A 436 2.21 -38.22 -7.46
N ASP A 437 1.00 -38.75 -7.67
CA ASP A 437 0.07 -38.26 -8.71
C ASP A 437 -0.26 -36.78 -8.50
N GLN A 438 -0.29 -36.01 -9.60
CA GLN A 438 -0.53 -34.57 -9.54
C GLN A 438 -1.58 -34.12 -10.56
N SER A 439 -2.53 -33.31 -10.09
CA SER A 439 -3.49 -32.60 -10.94
C SER A 439 -3.10 -31.12 -10.99
N VAL A 440 -2.69 -30.65 -12.17
CA VAL A 440 -2.12 -29.30 -12.36
C VAL A 440 -2.89 -28.51 -13.41
N LEU A 441 -3.04 -27.21 -13.22
CA LEU A 441 -3.64 -26.33 -14.22
C LEU A 441 -2.66 -26.15 -15.39
N GLU A 442 -3.14 -26.23 -16.63
CA GLU A 442 -2.36 -26.04 -17.86
C GLU A 442 -1.39 -24.84 -17.77
N GLY A 443 -0.20 -24.94 -18.38
CA GLY A 443 0.86 -23.93 -18.37
C GLY A 443 1.60 -23.75 -17.03
N HIS A 444 1.30 -24.55 -16.00
CA HIS A 444 2.13 -24.61 -14.79
C HIS A 444 3.37 -25.49 -14.99
N THR A 445 4.28 -25.48 -14.01
CA THR A 445 5.39 -26.45 -13.95
C THR A 445 5.01 -27.53 -12.94
N VAL A 446 5.27 -28.79 -13.28
CA VAL A 446 5.11 -29.93 -12.37
C VAL A 446 6.48 -30.56 -12.09
N ASP A 447 6.67 -30.99 -10.85
CA ASP A 447 7.88 -31.66 -10.38
C ASP A 447 7.52 -33.03 -9.80
N PHE A 448 8.08 -34.07 -10.40
CA PHE A 448 8.01 -35.45 -9.93
C PHE A 448 9.37 -35.86 -9.37
N PRO A 449 9.58 -35.79 -8.05
CA PRO A 449 10.83 -36.22 -7.44
C PRO A 449 10.96 -37.74 -7.51
N CYS A 450 12.16 -38.24 -7.79
CA CYS A 450 12.46 -39.67 -7.67
C CYS A 450 13.92 -39.88 -7.28
N GLU A 451 14.13 -40.62 -6.20
CA GLU A 451 15.45 -40.95 -5.65
C GLU A 451 15.47 -42.41 -5.21
N ALA A 452 16.64 -43.05 -5.29
CA ALA A 452 16.83 -44.41 -4.83
C ALA A 452 18.20 -44.59 -4.18
N SER A 453 18.25 -45.44 -3.16
CA SER A 453 19.47 -45.93 -2.53
C SER A 453 19.78 -47.34 -2.99
N GLY A 454 21.06 -47.73 -2.90
CA GLY A 454 21.57 -49.05 -3.23
C GLY A 454 23.09 -49.05 -3.14
N TYR A 455 23.71 -50.23 -3.11
CA TYR A 455 25.17 -50.34 -3.11
C TYR A 455 25.64 -51.49 -4.02
N PRO A 456 26.25 -51.21 -5.19
CA PRO A 456 26.64 -49.89 -5.71
C PRO A 456 25.46 -48.94 -5.99
N GLN A 457 25.73 -47.63 -5.91
CA GLN A 457 24.71 -46.57 -6.06
C GLN A 457 23.92 -46.68 -7.38
N PRO A 458 22.59 -46.68 -7.37
CA PRO A 458 21.77 -46.82 -8.56
C PRO A 458 21.70 -45.52 -9.37
N VAL A 459 21.54 -45.66 -10.69
CA VAL A 459 21.24 -44.56 -11.60
C VAL A 459 19.73 -44.43 -11.78
N ILE A 460 19.21 -43.22 -11.70
CA ILE A 460 17.79 -42.89 -11.96
C ILE A 460 17.58 -42.57 -13.44
N ALA A 461 16.59 -43.21 -14.05
CA ALA A 461 16.13 -42.94 -15.41
C ALA A 461 14.59 -42.80 -15.43
N TRP A 462 14.08 -41.96 -16.32
CA TRP A 462 12.64 -41.73 -16.49
C TRP A 462 12.16 -42.13 -17.88
N THR A 463 10.94 -42.66 -17.93
CA THR A 463 10.22 -43.02 -19.15
C THR A 463 8.76 -42.55 -19.07
N ARG A 464 8.08 -42.45 -20.20
CA ARG A 464 6.64 -42.15 -20.30
C ARG A 464 5.99 -43.20 -21.18
N GLY A 465 4.98 -43.91 -20.68
CA GLY A 465 4.40 -45.07 -21.37
C GLY A 465 5.44 -46.12 -21.82
N GLY A 466 6.48 -46.35 -21.01
CA GLY A 466 7.59 -47.27 -21.30
C GLY A 466 8.61 -46.78 -22.34
N SER A 467 8.45 -45.59 -22.92
CA SER A 467 9.41 -44.98 -23.87
C SER A 467 10.29 -43.92 -23.19
N PRO A 468 11.53 -43.68 -23.64
CA PRO A 468 12.36 -42.58 -23.15
C PRO A 468 11.66 -41.22 -23.30
N LEU A 469 11.90 -40.30 -22.37
CA LEU A 469 11.35 -38.95 -22.43
C LEU A 469 11.81 -38.18 -23.70
N PRO A 470 11.00 -37.24 -24.22
CA PRO A 470 11.42 -36.36 -25.30
C PRO A 470 12.68 -35.56 -24.94
N LEU A 471 13.63 -35.45 -25.88
CA LEU A 471 14.79 -34.56 -25.76
C LEU A 471 14.37 -33.11 -26.07
N ASP A 472 13.51 -32.54 -25.24
CA ASP A 472 13.07 -31.14 -25.31
C ASP A 472 13.55 -30.33 -24.09
N HIS A 473 13.37 -29.00 -24.14
CA HIS A 473 13.75 -28.11 -23.04
C HIS A 473 12.72 -28.04 -21.89
N ARG A 474 11.57 -28.72 -22.01
CA ARG A 474 10.49 -28.71 -21.01
C ARG A 474 10.64 -29.87 -20.02
N HIS A 475 11.04 -31.05 -20.51
CA HIS A 475 11.25 -32.27 -19.74
C HIS A 475 12.71 -32.35 -19.22
N VAL A 476 12.95 -31.78 -18.04
CA VAL A 476 14.29 -31.70 -17.44
C VAL A 476 14.42 -32.70 -16.30
N VAL A 477 15.27 -33.72 -16.45
CA VAL A 477 15.67 -34.59 -15.34
C VAL A 477 16.90 -34.01 -14.65
N SER A 478 16.78 -33.66 -13.37
CA SER A 478 17.86 -33.11 -12.55
C SER A 478 17.89 -33.78 -11.19
N SER A 479 19.05 -34.31 -10.79
CA SER A 479 19.24 -35.02 -9.51
C SER A 479 18.24 -36.17 -9.27
N GLY A 480 17.78 -36.83 -10.33
CA GLY A 480 16.76 -37.89 -10.27
C GLY A 480 15.31 -37.41 -10.35
N ALA A 481 15.01 -36.14 -10.05
CA ALA A 481 13.68 -35.57 -10.22
C ALA A 481 13.39 -35.21 -11.69
N LEU A 482 12.16 -35.51 -12.15
CA LEU A 482 11.64 -35.05 -13.45
C LEU A 482 10.84 -33.75 -13.25
N ARG A 483 11.29 -32.67 -13.88
CA ARG A 483 10.56 -31.40 -14.02
C ARG A 483 9.95 -31.31 -15.41
N ILE A 484 8.67 -30.97 -15.50
CA ILE A 484 8.00 -30.64 -16.77
C ILE A 484 7.50 -29.19 -16.69
N THR A 485 8.16 -28.28 -17.41
CA THR A 485 7.82 -26.85 -17.39
C THR A 485 6.76 -26.51 -18.44
N SER A 486 5.76 -25.72 -18.07
CA SER A 486 4.63 -25.35 -18.95
C SER A 486 3.91 -26.59 -19.51
N VAL A 487 3.26 -27.33 -18.61
CA VAL A 487 2.46 -28.52 -18.93
C VAL A 487 1.32 -28.20 -19.89
N GLU A 488 1.20 -28.96 -20.97
CA GLU A 488 0.18 -28.84 -22.01
C GLU A 488 -0.73 -30.07 -21.97
N ALA A 489 -1.96 -30.00 -22.49
CA ALA A 489 -2.93 -31.10 -22.38
C ALA A 489 -2.43 -32.48 -22.90
N HIS A 490 -1.44 -32.52 -23.80
CA HIS A 490 -0.80 -33.77 -24.27
C HIS A 490 0.30 -34.30 -23.35
N ASP A 491 0.67 -33.61 -22.28
CA ASP A 491 1.61 -34.10 -21.26
C ASP A 491 0.90 -34.99 -20.22
N GLU A 492 -0.43 -34.97 -20.15
CA GLU A 492 -1.23 -35.86 -19.31
C GLU A 492 -0.93 -37.36 -19.59
N GLY A 493 -0.82 -38.16 -18.53
CA GLY A 493 -0.54 -39.59 -18.62
C GLY A 493 0.42 -40.10 -17.55
N GLU A 494 0.85 -41.34 -17.72
CA GLU A 494 1.70 -42.08 -16.77
C GLU A 494 3.19 -41.92 -17.09
N TYR A 495 3.97 -41.57 -16.08
CA TYR A 495 5.43 -41.45 -16.09
C TYR A 495 6.02 -42.51 -15.17
N GLU A 496 7.06 -43.23 -15.60
CA GLU A 496 7.72 -44.28 -14.81
C GLU A 496 9.17 -43.88 -14.51
N CYS A 497 9.50 -43.84 -13.22
CA CYS A 497 10.88 -43.75 -12.73
C CYS A 497 11.48 -45.15 -12.53
N GLN A 498 12.75 -45.32 -12.91
CA GLN A 498 13.49 -46.58 -12.81
C GLN A 498 14.84 -46.33 -12.11
N ALA A 499 15.17 -47.15 -11.12
CA ALA A 499 16.45 -47.13 -10.42
C ALA A 499 17.24 -48.41 -10.73
N ILE A 500 18.46 -48.26 -11.28
CA ILE A 500 19.21 -49.36 -11.91
C ILE A 500 20.63 -49.45 -11.33
N SER A 501 21.06 -50.66 -10.92
CA SER A 501 22.42 -50.95 -10.45
C SER A 501 22.91 -52.31 -10.99
N PRO A 502 24.21 -52.66 -10.82
CA PRO A 502 24.73 -53.99 -11.20
C PRO A 502 24.09 -55.18 -10.47
N VAL A 503 23.52 -54.95 -9.28
CA VAL A 503 22.94 -56.01 -8.41
C VAL A 503 21.42 -56.09 -8.47
N GLY A 504 20.74 -55.18 -9.18
CA GLY A 504 19.28 -55.18 -9.33
C GLY A 504 18.71 -53.89 -9.92
N ASN A 505 17.41 -53.89 -10.25
CA ASN A 505 16.66 -52.69 -10.64
C ASN A 505 15.23 -52.70 -10.04
N VAL A 506 14.66 -51.51 -9.83
CA VAL A 506 13.28 -51.30 -9.37
C VAL A 506 12.61 -50.17 -10.15
N ARG A 507 11.27 -50.16 -10.22
CA ARG A 507 10.47 -49.21 -11.01
C ARG A 507 9.23 -48.73 -10.26
N ILE A 508 8.78 -47.51 -10.54
CA ILE A 508 7.51 -46.98 -10.02
C ILE A 508 6.89 -45.95 -10.98
N ALA A 509 5.56 -46.02 -11.12
CA ALA A 509 4.77 -45.17 -12.00
C ALA A 509 4.04 -44.05 -11.23
N VAL A 510 3.73 -42.95 -11.92
CA VAL A 510 3.00 -41.78 -11.41
C VAL A 510 2.11 -41.17 -12.50
N GLN A 511 0.92 -40.68 -12.13
CA GLN A 511 -0.04 -40.06 -13.04
C GLN A 511 0.01 -38.52 -13.01
N LEU A 512 0.11 -37.90 -14.19
CA LEU A 512 -0.12 -36.47 -14.40
C LEU A 512 -1.51 -36.26 -15.02
N SER A 513 -2.37 -35.46 -14.38
CA SER A 513 -3.65 -35.01 -14.94
C SER A 513 -3.72 -33.49 -15.06
N ILE A 514 -4.29 -32.97 -16.14
CA ILE A 514 -4.20 -31.55 -16.48
C ILE A 514 -5.57 -30.88 -16.50
N GLN A 515 -5.75 -29.93 -15.59
CA GLN A 515 -6.96 -29.11 -15.53
C GLN A 515 -6.90 -28.03 -16.61
N GLN A 516 -7.98 -27.91 -17.39
CA GLN A 516 -8.09 -26.91 -18.45
C GLN A 516 -8.38 -25.51 -17.88
N ARG A 517 -7.81 -24.49 -18.51
CA ARG A 517 -8.07 -23.07 -18.20
C ARG A 517 -9.42 -22.65 -18.78
N VAL A 518 -10.31 -22.12 -17.94
CA VAL A 518 -11.66 -21.71 -18.35
C VAL A 518 -11.86 -20.23 -18.03
N ARG A 519 -12.10 -19.41 -19.06
CA ARG A 519 -12.46 -17.99 -18.90
C ARG A 519 -13.76 -17.83 -18.08
N PRO A 520 -14.03 -16.68 -17.46
CA PRO A 520 -15.27 -16.48 -16.72
C PRO A 520 -16.48 -16.60 -17.64
N VAL A 521 -17.57 -17.17 -17.14
CA VAL A 521 -18.89 -17.27 -17.78
C VAL A 521 -19.94 -16.99 -16.71
N PHE A 522 -20.86 -16.05 -16.95
CA PHE A 522 -21.92 -15.77 -15.99
C PHE A 522 -22.91 -16.93 -15.89
N THR A 523 -23.26 -17.30 -14.66
CA THR A 523 -24.37 -18.20 -14.32
C THR A 523 -25.59 -17.43 -13.84
N ASN A 524 -25.42 -16.19 -13.38
CA ASN A 524 -26.50 -15.27 -13.08
C ASN A 524 -26.06 -13.84 -13.46
N THR A 525 -26.90 -13.09 -14.17
CA THR A 525 -26.60 -11.73 -14.64
C THR A 525 -27.69 -10.76 -14.20
N PRO A 526 -27.36 -9.48 -14.02
CA PRO A 526 -28.36 -8.50 -13.71
C PRO A 526 -29.26 -8.20 -14.92
N ARG A 527 -30.38 -7.55 -14.63
CA ARG A 527 -31.37 -7.05 -15.60
C ARG A 527 -31.88 -5.70 -15.12
N ASP A 528 -32.38 -4.91 -16.06
CA ASP A 528 -32.90 -3.57 -15.78
C ASP A 528 -34.01 -3.62 -14.72
N LEU A 529 -34.01 -2.61 -13.84
CA LEU A 529 -34.85 -2.55 -12.65
C LEU A 529 -35.41 -1.14 -12.47
N GLU A 530 -36.69 -1.04 -12.10
CA GLU A 530 -37.34 0.23 -11.74
C GLU A 530 -37.81 0.15 -10.28
N VAL A 531 -37.39 1.12 -9.46
CA VAL A 531 -37.60 1.11 -8.00
C VAL A 531 -37.96 2.49 -7.47
N GLU A 532 -38.88 2.52 -6.50
CA GLU A 532 -39.26 3.74 -5.79
C GLU A 532 -38.16 4.21 -4.83
N SER A 533 -38.00 5.53 -4.70
CA SER A 533 -37.00 6.13 -3.82
C SER A 533 -37.24 5.75 -2.35
N GLY A 534 -36.16 5.41 -1.63
CA GLY A 534 -36.17 5.00 -0.22
C GLY A 534 -36.21 3.48 0.02
N LYS A 535 -36.11 2.66 -1.03
CA LYS A 535 -36.07 1.18 -0.93
C LYS A 535 -34.65 0.63 -1.02
N ASP A 536 -34.43 -0.52 -0.39
CA ASP A 536 -33.22 -1.33 -0.58
C ASP A 536 -33.43 -2.32 -1.73
N ILE A 537 -32.39 -2.59 -2.53
CA ILE A 537 -32.43 -3.50 -3.69
C ILE A 537 -31.24 -4.46 -3.70
N HIS A 538 -31.44 -5.64 -4.32
CA HIS A 538 -30.39 -6.62 -4.56
C HIS A 538 -30.26 -6.90 -6.06
N ILE A 539 -29.09 -6.65 -6.61
CA ILE A 539 -28.76 -6.79 -8.02
C ILE A 539 -27.91 -8.06 -8.20
N PRO A 540 -28.36 -9.07 -8.98
CA PRO A 540 -27.67 -10.34 -9.06
C PRO A 540 -26.48 -10.31 -10.01
N CYS A 541 -25.36 -10.90 -9.58
CA CYS A 541 -24.30 -11.32 -10.49
C CYS A 541 -23.53 -12.51 -9.92
N LYS A 542 -23.33 -13.55 -10.73
CA LYS A 542 -22.52 -14.72 -10.39
C LYS A 542 -21.91 -15.31 -11.64
N ALA A 543 -20.65 -15.71 -11.58
CA ALA A 543 -19.93 -16.35 -12.67
C ALA A 543 -19.18 -17.59 -12.19
N LYS A 544 -18.76 -18.42 -13.14
CA LYS A 544 -17.86 -19.56 -12.96
C LYS A 544 -16.69 -19.45 -13.92
N GLY A 545 -15.54 -20.01 -13.57
CA GLY A 545 -14.34 -20.07 -14.39
C GLY A 545 -13.26 -20.86 -13.68
N GLN A 546 -12.16 -21.17 -14.38
CA GLN A 546 -11.01 -21.87 -13.81
C GLN A 546 -9.73 -21.12 -14.20
N PRO A 547 -9.09 -20.38 -13.27
CA PRO A 547 -9.44 -20.21 -11.84
C PRO A 547 -10.78 -19.49 -11.59
N GLU A 548 -11.37 -19.64 -10.40
CA GLU A 548 -12.65 -19.00 -10.06
C GLU A 548 -12.60 -17.46 -10.20
N PRO A 549 -13.62 -16.82 -10.79
CA PRO A 549 -13.57 -15.40 -11.12
C PRO A 549 -13.97 -14.49 -9.96
N VAL A 550 -13.20 -13.43 -9.78
CA VAL A 550 -13.52 -12.31 -8.89
C VAL A 550 -14.63 -11.48 -9.53
N ILE A 551 -15.71 -11.25 -8.79
CA ILE A 551 -16.79 -10.34 -9.17
C ILE A 551 -16.46 -8.92 -8.70
N THR A 552 -16.63 -7.94 -9.58
CA THR A 552 -16.55 -6.51 -9.29
C THR A 552 -17.72 -5.78 -9.95
N TRP A 553 -18.18 -4.70 -9.34
CA TRP A 553 -19.26 -3.87 -9.86
C TRP A 553 -18.76 -2.50 -10.24
N ASN A 554 -19.27 -1.95 -11.35
CA ASN A 554 -19.16 -0.55 -11.70
C ASN A 554 -20.56 0.08 -11.75
N LYS A 555 -20.66 1.38 -11.45
CA LYS A 555 -21.82 2.24 -11.72
C LYS A 555 -21.32 3.37 -12.62
N ASP A 556 -21.92 3.53 -13.79
CA ASP A 556 -21.59 4.59 -14.77
C ASP A 556 -20.08 4.71 -15.07
N GLY A 557 -19.40 3.55 -15.17
CA GLY A 557 -17.96 3.45 -15.42
C GLY A 557 -17.05 3.55 -14.18
N VAL A 558 -17.58 3.90 -13.00
CA VAL A 558 -16.84 4.00 -11.74
C VAL A 558 -16.99 2.71 -10.94
N GLN A 559 -15.91 2.16 -10.40
CA GLN A 559 -15.97 0.96 -9.57
C GLN A 559 -16.74 1.22 -8.26
N VAL A 560 -17.79 0.43 -8.00
CA VAL A 560 -18.59 0.47 -6.78
C VAL A 560 -17.78 -0.11 -5.62
N THR A 561 -17.74 0.61 -4.51
CA THR A 561 -17.02 0.23 -3.30
C THR A 561 -17.94 0.05 -2.11
N GLU A 562 -17.62 -0.93 -1.27
CA GLU A 562 -18.27 -1.21 0.00
C GLU A 562 -18.46 0.06 0.86
N SER A 563 -19.69 0.33 1.27
CA SER A 563 -20.08 1.55 1.99
C SER A 563 -21.42 1.33 2.72
N GLY A 564 -21.89 2.32 3.48
CA GLY A 564 -23.25 2.28 4.04
C GLY A 564 -24.36 2.28 2.97
N LYS A 565 -24.01 2.56 1.70
CA LYS A 565 -24.91 2.68 0.56
C LYS A 565 -24.90 1.44 -0.34
N PHE A 566 -23.70 0.92 -0.60
CA PHE A 566 -23.44 -0.20 -1.50
C PHE A 566 -22.74 -1.33 -0.74
N HIS A 567 -23.29 -2.53 -0.74
CA HIS A 567 -22.70 -3.72 -0.13
C HIS A 567 -22.55 -4.84 -1.15
N ILE A 568 -21.36 -5.45 -1.28
CA ILE A 568 -21.12 -6.54 -2.23
C ILE A 568 -21.07 -7.87 -1.46
N SER A 569 -21.99 -8.78 -1.79
CA SER A 569 -22.08 -10.07 -1.10
C SER A 569 -20.96 -11.04 -1.53
N PRO A 570 -20.61 -12.05 -0.71
CA PRO A 570 -19.60 -13.06 -1.06
C PRO A 570 -19.89 -13.83 -2.36
N ASP A 571 -21.16 -13.94 -2.76
CA ASP A 571 -21.59 -14.59 -4.00
C ASP A 571 -21.56 -13.65 -5.24
N GLY A 572 -21.21 -12.37 -5.07
CA GLY A 572 -21.11 -11.38 -6.15
C GLY A 572 -22.33 -10.47 -6.37
N TYR A 573 -23.36 -10.56 -5.52
CA TYR A 573 -24.56 -9.72 -5.62
C TYR A 573 -24.26 -8.31 -5.09
N LEU A 574 -24.82 -7.26 -5.71
CA LEU A 574 -24.73 -5.89 -5.22
C LEU A 574 -26.03 -5.49 -4.51
N GLU A 575 -25.94 -5.21 -3.22
CA GLU A 575 -26.98 -4.54 -2.44
C GLU A 575 -26.82 -3.02 -2.56
N VAL A 576 -27.92 -2.31 -2.84
CA VAL A 576 -27.98 -0.83 -2.79
C VAL A 576 -29.08 -0.43 -1.82
N LYS A 577 -28.74 0.35 -0.79
CA LYS A 577 -29.66 0.76 0.29
C LYS A 577 -30.24 2.15 0.05
N ASP A 578 -31.43 2.43 0.58
CA ASP A 578 -32.08 3.75 0.54
C ASP A 578 -32.03 4.41 -0.86
N VAL A 579 -32.37 3.64 -1.91
CA VAL A 579 -32.19 4.01 -3.32
C VAL A 579 -32.80 5.39 -3.60
N GLY A 580 -32.04 6.28 -4.22
CA GLY A 580 -32.43 7.64 -4.56
C GLY A 580 -32.11 7.97 -6.00
N LYS A 581 -32.51 9.16 -6.47
CA LYS A 581 -32.38 9.54 -7.89
C LYS A 581 -30.92 9.50 -8.41
N ALA A 582 -29.93 9.72 -7.54
CA ALA A 582 -28.50 9.61 -7.88
C ALA A 582 -28.00 8.16 -8.05
N ASP A 583 -28.74 7.16 -7.55
CA ASP A 583 -28.43 5.75 -7.72
C ASP A 583 -28.90 5.20 -9.06
N ALA A 584 -29.81 5.90 -9.74
CA ALA A 584 -30.15 5.60 -11.13
C ALA A 584 -28.88 5.68 -12.00
N GLY A 585 -28.83 4.85 -13.04
CA GLY A 585 -27.66 4.73 -13.91
C GLY A 585 -27.42 3.30 -14.39
N ARG A 586 -26.33 3.10 -15.13
CA ARG A 586 -25.93 1.82 -15.70
C ARG A 586 -24.95 1.11 -14.75
N TYR A 587 -25.38 -0.01 -14.19
CA TYR A 587 -24.50 -0.87 -13.39
C TYR A 587 -23.92 -1.97 -14.26
N GLU A 588 -22.63 -2.23 -14.12
CA GLU A 588 -21.90 -3.28 -14.84
C GLU A 588 -21.27 -4.24 -13.85
N CYS A 589 -21.69 -5.50 -13.86
CA CYS A 589 -20.94 -6.56 -13.22
C CYS A 589 -19.82 -7.03 -14.14
N VAL A 590 -18.61 -7.12 -13.60
CA VAL A 590 -17.43 -7.66 -14.28
C VAL A 590 -16.93 -8.88 -13.50
N ALA A 591 -16.92 -10.03 -14.15
CA ALA A 591 -16.31 -11.25 -13.63
C ALA A 591 -14.93 -11.45 -14.27
N ARG A 592 -13.86 -11.49 -13.47
CA ARG A 592 -12.47 -11.59 -13.96
C ARG A 592 -11.71 -12.76 -13.34
N ASN A 593 -10.96 -13.50 -14.14
CA ASN A 593 -9.91 -14.42 -13.68
C ASN A 593 -8.64 -14.21 -14.53
N PRO A 594 -7.51 -14.89 -14.24
CA PRO A 594 -6.28 -14.74 -15.03
C PRO A 594 -6.39 -15.14 -16.52
N ILE A 595 -7.49 -15.77 -16.94
CA ILE A 595 -7.72 -16.24 -18.32
C ILE A 595 -8.55 -15.22 -19.13
N GLY A 596 -9.24 -14.29 -18.46
CA GLY A 596 -9.98 -13.21 -19.09
C GLY A 596 -11.11 -12.69 -18.22
N TYR A 597 -12.04 -11.97 -18.85
CA TYR A 597 -13.22 -11.43 -18.16
C TYR A 597 -14.50 -11.60 -18.98
N GLN A 598 -15.62 -11.37 -18.29
CA GLN A 598 -16.96 -11.17 -18.83
C GLN A 598 -17.59 -9.94 -18.17
N LEU A 599 -18.48 -9.27 -18.90
CA LEU A 599 -19.21 -8.09 -18.42
C LEU A 599 -20.70 -8.24 -18.72
N ALA A 600 -21.54 -7.98 -17.73
CA ALA A 600 -23.00 -7.93 -17.87
C ALA A 600 -23.53 -6.64 -17.25
N SER A 601 -24.40 -5.92 -17.96
CA SER A 601 -24.90 -4.61 -17.53
C SER A 601 -26.42 -4.56 -17.37
N MET A 602 -26.88 -3.69 -16.47
CA MET A 602 -28.27 -3.33 -16.25
C MET A 602 -28.42 -1.82 -16.09
N VAL A 603 -29.64 -1.32 -16.27
CA VAL A 603 -30.04 0.06 -15.96
C VAL A 603 -30.97 0.06 -14.75
N LEU A 604 -30.62 0.83 -13.72
CA LEU A 604 -31.50 1.14 -12.60
C LEU A 604 -32.22 2.47 -12.87
N THR A 605 -33.56 2.44 -12.84
CA THR A 605 -34.44 3.61 -12.91
C THR A 605 -35.04 3.86 -11.53
N VAL A 606 -35.07 5.12 -11.07
CA VAL A 606 -35.58 5.47 -9.73
C VAL A 606 -36.73 6.46 -9.79
N THR A 607 -37.89 6.05 -9.28
CA THR A 607 -39.12 6.86 -9.19
C THR A 607 -39.23 7.52 -7.81
N VAL A 608 -39.16 8.85 -7.76
CA VAL A 608 -39.26 9.60 -6.50
C VAL A 608 -40.73 9.92 -6.20
N LEU A 609 -41.26 9.40 -5.09
CA LEU A 609 -42.58 9.79 -4.58
C LEU A 609 -42.51 11.18 -3.93
N PRO A 610 -43.49 12.08 -4.17
CA PRO A 610 -43.51 13.39 -3.54
C PRO A 610 -43.87 13.27 -2.05
N ILE A 611 -42.91 13.55 -1.18
CA ILE A 611 -43.13 13.66 0.27
C ILE A 611 -43.24 15.15 0.63
N SER A 612 -44.34 15.54 1.29
CA SER A 612 -44.58 16.93 1.68
C SER A 612 -44.62 17.13 3.19
N ARG A 613 -43.75 18.02 3.68
CA ARG A 613 -44.04 18.90 4.83
C ARG A 613 -43.83 20.36 4.41
N GLU A 614 -44.47 21.27 5.12
CA GLU A 614 -44.32 22.71 4.86
C GLU A 614 -42.86 23.13 5.07
N GLY A 615 -42.25 23.73 4.04
CA GLY A 615 -40.82 24.02 3.96
C GLY A 615 -40.10 23.23 2.87
N ASP A 616 -40.45 21.95 2.65
CA ASP A 616 -39.77 21.08 1.67
C ASP A 616 -40.03 21.52 0.22
N THR A 617 -41.21 22.09 -0.04
CA THR A 617 -41.61 22.60 -1.37
C THR A 617 -40.69 23.72 -1.87
N PHE A 618 -40.20 24.59 -0.98
CA PHE A 618 -39.32 25.70 -1.33
C PHE A 618 -37.93 25.23 -1.78
N VAL A 619 -37.32 24.30 -1.04
CA VAL A 619 -36.01 23.73 -1.41
C VAL A 619 -36.14 22.86 -2.66
N SER A 620 -37.21 22.06 -2.75
CA SER A 620 -37.49 21.19 -3.91
C SER A 620 -37.71 22.00 -5.20
N THR A 621 -38.53 23.05 -5.17
CA THR A 621 -38.72 23.92 -6.34
C THR A 621 -37.44 24.66 -6.75
N SER A 622 -36.64 25.11 -5.78
CA SER A 622 -35.36 25.77 -6.05
C SER A 622 -34.36 24.84 -6.74
N ILE A 623 -34.23 23.59 -6.29
CA ILE A 623 -33.30 22.62 -6.91
C ILE A 623 -33.80 22.13 -8.27
N GLU A 624 -35.10 21.90 -8.44
CA GLU A 624 -35.66 21.59 -9.76
C GLU A 624 -35.40 22.70 -10.78
N GLN A 625 -35.52 23.96 -10.36
CA GLN A 625 -35.20 25.09 -11.22
C GLN A 625 -33.70 25.18 -11.51
N ALA A 626 -32.84 24.91 -10.52
CA ALA A 626 -31.39 24.84 -10.71
C ALA A 626 -31.00 23.75 -11.72
N ILE A 627 -31.57 22.54 -11.58
CA ILE A 627 -31.37 21.42 -12.52
C ILE A 627 -31.77 21.85 -13.94
N ARG A 628 -32.99 22.37 -14.14
CA ARG A 628 -33.46 22.84 -15.46
C ARG A 628 -32.54 23.90 -16.06
N ASN A 629 -32.12 24.88 -15.26
CA ASN A 629 -31.28 26.00 -15.69
C ASN A 629 -29.87 25.55 -16.11
N VAL A 630 -29.21 24.76 -15.25
CA VAL A 630 -27.85 24.26 -15.50
C VAL A 630 -27.85 23.27 -16.66
N ASP A 631 -28.80 22.32 -16.70
CA ASP A 631 -28.87 21.32 -17.78
C ASP A 631 -29.15 21.96 -19.13
N SER A 632 -30.10 22.91 -19.21
CA SER A 632 -30.39 23.64 -20.44
C SER A 632 -29.17 24.42 -20.95
N ALA A 633 -28.42 25.06 -20.05
CA ALA A 633 -27.23 25.83 -20.39
C ALA A 633 -26.03 24.93 -20.78
N ILE A 634 -25.85 23.78 -20.12
CA ILE A 634 -24.84 22.78 -20.49
C ILE A 634 -25.19 22.18 -21.85
N GLU A 635 -26.43 21.77 -22.05
CA GLU A 635 -26.90 21.14 -23.29
C GLU A 635 -26.85 22.12 -24.49
N SER A 636 -27.22 23.38 -24.29
CA SER A 636 -27.01 24.46 -25.27
C SER A 636 -25.54 24.59 -25.67
N THR A 637 -24.63 24.49 -24.69
CA THR A 637 -23.18 24.49 -24.93
C THR A 637 -22.75 23.23 -25.68
N ARG A 638 -23.24 22.05 -25.28
CA ARG A 638 -22.91 20.77 -25.94
C ARG A 638 -23.34 20.77 -27.40
N ARG A 639 -24.59 21.11 -27.73
CA ARG A 639 -25.04 21.15 -29.13
C ARG A 639 -24.17 22.07 -29.99
N ARG A 640 -23.86 23.26 -29.48
CA ARG A 640 -23.01 24.23 -30.19
C ARG A 640 -21.57 23.73 -30.38
N LEU A 641 -20.97 23.10 -29.36
CA LEU A 641 -19.59 22.61 -29.42
C LEU A 641 -19.44 21.32 -30.22
N PHE A 642 -20.43 20.42 -30.19
CA PHE A 642 -20.31 19.06 -30.71
C PHE A 642 -21.06 18.84 -32.03
N ASP A 643 -22.27 19.38 -32.20
CA ASP A 643 -23.14 19.12 -33.37
C ASP A 643 -22.83 20.01 -34.58
N GLY A 644 -22.22 21.19 -34.34
CA GLY A 644 -21.91 22.18 -35.38
C GLY A 644 -20.59 21.92 -36.12
N GLN A 645 -20.62 22.04 -37.45
CA GLN A 645 -19.46 22.20 -38.33
C GLN A 645 -19.81 23.21 -39.46
N PRO A 646 -18.86 24.06 -39.93
CA PRO A 646 -17.51 24.25 -39.40
C PRO A 646 -17.53 24.98 -38.05
N ARG A 647 -16.63 24.60 -37.13
CA ARG A 647 -16.54 25.22 -35.81
C ARG A 647 -15.78 26.54 -35.85
N THR A 648 -16.25 27.55 -35.12
CA THR A 648 -15.48 28.77 -34.95
C THR A 648 -14.22 28.48 -34.14
N PRO A 649 -13.12 29.24 -34.34
CA PRO A 649 -11.91 29.00 -33.56
C PRO A 649 -12.05 29.18 -32.03
N GLY A 650 -13.12 29.84 -31.56
CA GLY A 650 -13.47 29.94 -30.14
C GLY A 650 -14.21 28.72 -29.60
N GLU A 651 -14.93 28.00 -30.47
CA GLU A 651 -15.50 26.70 -30.15
C GLU A 651 -14.42 25.62 -30.04
N LEU A 652 -13.33 25.73 -30.81
CA LEU A 652 -12.16 24.85 -30.65
C LEU A 652 -11.47 25.04 -29.29
N LEU A 653 -11.28 26.29 -28.82
CA LEU A 653 -10.73 26.54 -27.49
C LEU A 653 -11.72 26.18 -26.37
N ALA A 654 -13.02 26.31 -26.61
CA ALA A 654 -14.07 25.88 -25.70
C ALA A 654 -14.06 24.36 -25.50
N LEU A 655 -14.03 23.62 -26.62
CA LEU A 655 -13.85 22.17 -26.65
C LEU A 655 -12.58 21.76 -25.90
N PHE A 656 -11.43 22.39 -26.19
CA PHE A 656 -10.16 22.10 -25.52
C PHE A 656 -10.19 22.28 -23.99
N ARG A 657 -11.08 23.13 -23.47
CA ARG A 657 -11.30 23.34 -22.02
C ARG A 657 -12.44 22.50 -21.43
N TYR A 658 -13.18 21.79 -22.27
CA TYR A 658 -14.26 20.90 -21.84
C TYR A 658 -13.64 19.58 -21.34
N PRO A 659 -14.01 19.10 -20.13
CA PRO A 659 -13.44 17.86 -19.61
C PRO A 659 -13.69 16.66 -20.54
N ARG A 660 -12.67 15.81 -20.72
CA ARG A 660 -12.81 14.57 -21.51
C ARG A 660 -13.42 13.44 -20.71
N ASP A 661 -12.97 13.30 -19.47
CA ASP A 661 -13.38 12.27 -18.52
C ASP A 661 -14.86 12.49 -18.11
N PRO A 662 -15.77 11.53 -18.35
CA PRO A 662 -17.19 11.70 -18.04
C PRO A 662 -17.47 11.97 -16.57
N TYR A 663 -16.72 11.35 -15.66
CA TYR A 663 -16.88 11.53 -14.22
C TYR A 663 -16.53 12.97 -13.77
N THR A 664 -15.54 13.59 -14.41
CA THR A 664 -15.23 15.02 -14.23
C THR A 664 -16.40 15.91 -14.65
N VAL A 665 -17.09 15.57 -15.74
CA VAL A 665 -18.30 16.29 -16.20
C VAL A 665 -19.45 16.10 -15.18
N GLU A 666 -19.68 14.89 -14.69
CA GLU A 666 -20.72 14.63 -13.68
C GLU A 666 -20.49 15.41 -12.38
N GLN A 667 -19.25 15.36 -11.86
CA GLN A 667 -18.89 16.06 -10.62
C GLN A 667 -19.01 17.60 -10.76
N ALA A 668 -18.59 18.15 -11.90
CA ALA A 668 -18.71 19.58 -12.19
C ALA A 668 -20.18 20.01 -12.32
N ARG A 669 -21.00 19.23 -13.04
CA ARG A 669 -22.45 19.46 -13.17
C ARG A 669 -23.14 19.42 -11.81
N ALA A 670 -22.83 18.42 -10.99
CA ALA A 670 -23.41 18.30 -9.64
C ALA A 670 -23.06 19.51 -8.77
N GLY A 671 -21.80 19.96 -8.81
CA GLY A 671 -21.37 21.18 -8.11
C GLY A 671 -22.07 22.45 -8.61
N GLU A 672 -22.23 22.60 -9.92
CA GLU A 672 -22.93 23.74 -10.54
C GLU A 672 -24.42 23.79 -10.14
N ILE A 673 -25.11 22.65 -10.12
CA ILE A 673 -26.50 22.55 -9.64
C ILE A 673 -26.59 22.86 -8.14
N PHE A 674 -25.66 22.34 -7.34
CA PHE A 674 -25.60 22.59 -5.89
C PHE A 674 -25.46 24.08 -5.58
N GLU A 675 -24.49 24.78 -6.19
CA GLU A 675 -24.33 26.22 -6.01
C GLU A 675 -25.55 27.00 -6.53
N GLN A 676 -26.04 26.68 -7.72
CA GLN A 676 -27.15 27.43 -8.32
C GLN A 676 -28.43 27.29 -7.50
N THR A 677 -28.64 26.15 -6.84
CA THR A 677 -29.74 25.97 -5.87
C THR A 677 -29.61 26.94 -4.70
N LEU A 678 -28.41 27.08 -4.12
CA LEU A 678 -28.16 28.00 -3.00
C LEU A 678 -28.30 29.47 -3.38
N LEU A 679 -27.98 29.83 -4.64
CA LEU A 679 -28.19 31.18 -5.19
C LEU A 679 -29.67 31.47 -5.44
N LEU A 680 -30.45 30.53 -5.97
CA LEU A 680 -31.90 30.68 -6.13
C LEU A 680 -32.61 30.85 -4.78
N ILE A 681 -32.24 30.02 -3.79
CA ILE A 681 -32.71 30.16 -2.41
C ILE A 681 -32.38 31.56 -1.87
N GLN A 682 -31.15 32.05 -2.05
CA GLN A 682 -30.75 33.38 -1.60
C GLN A 682 -31.59 34.49 -2.25
N ASN A 683 -31.83 34.40 -3.54
CA ASN A 683 -32.62 35.38 -4.29
C ASN A 683 -34.08 35.41 -3.83
N HIS A 684 -34.71 34.26 -3.61
CA HIS A 684 -36.10 34.21 -3.13
C HIS A 684 -36.24 34.78 -1.71
N VAL A 685 -35.29 34.51 -0.81
CA VAL A 685 -35.26 35.13 0.53
C VAL A 685 -35.14 36.65 0.43
N ASN A 686 -34.23 37.15 -0.41
CA ASN A 686 -34.04 38.58 -0.63
C ASN A 686 -35.25 39.27 -1.30
N GLN A 687 -36.10 38.51 -2.01
CA GLN A 687 -37.33 38.99 -2.65
C GLN A 687 -38.55 39.01 -1.71
N GLY A 688 -38.36 38.75 -0.41
CA GLY A 688 -39.40 38.93 0.61
C GLY A 688 -40.33 37.73 0.81
N LEU A 689 -39.88 36.52 0.48
CA LEU A 689 -40.63 35.28 0.71
C LEU A 689 -40.64 34.93 2.21
N THR A 690 -41.57 35.54 2.96
CA THR A 690 -41.84 35.21 4.36
C THR A 690 -42.62 33.91 4.45
N VAL A 691 -41.98 32.84 4.92
CA VAL A 691 -42.70 31.64 5.37
C VAL A 691 -43.49 32.03 6.62
N ASP A 692 -44.82 31.89 6.59
CA ASP A 692 -45.67 32.31 7.71
C ASP A 692 -45.60 31.31 8.86
N THR A 693 -44.69 31.57 9.80
CA THR A 693 -44.65 30.91 11.11
C THR A 693 -44.66 31.95 12.22
N ASN A 694 -45.85 32.38 12.64
CA ASN A 694 -46.07 33.20 13.84
C ASN A 694 -45.20 34.47 13.95
N GLY A 695 -44.98 35.17 12.84
CA GLY A 695 -44.53 36.57 12.85
C GLY A 695 -43.05 36.85 13.17
N THR A 696 -42.13 35.90 12.99
CA THR A 696 -40.68 36.17 13.04
C THR A 696 -40.07 36.31 11.63
N ALA A 697 -39.24 37.34 11.44
CA ALA A 697 -38.55 37.57 10.16
C ALA A 697 -37.26 36.73 10.06
N PHE A 698 -37.19 35.85 9.05
CA PHE A 698 -36.04 34.97 8.79
C PHE A 698 -34.89 35.68 8.06
N ARG A 699 -33.66 35.21 8.29
CA ARG A 699 -32.45 35.57 7.51
C ARG A 699 -32.00 34.36 6.68
N TYR A 700 -31.20 34.60 5.64
CA TYR A 700 -30.65 33.55 4.77
C TYR A 700 -29.96 32.39 5.53
N ASN A 701 -29.23 32.71 6.61
CA ASN A 701 -28.54 31.72 7.43
C ASN A 701 -29.48 30.80 8.23
N ASP A 702 -30.76 31.16 8.38
CA ASP A 702 -31.73 30.44 9.20
C ASP A 702 -32.48 29.34 8.40
N LEU A 703 -32.45 29.43 7.06
CA LEU A 703 -33.26 28.60 6.16
C LEU A 703 -32.52 27.40 5.56
N VAL A 704 -31.19 27.37 5.66
CA VAL A 704 -30.35 26.33 5.05
C VAL A 704 -29.77 25.44 6.16
N SER A 705 -30.64 24.58 6.69
CA SER A 705 -30.30 23.61 7.73
C SER A 705 -29.37 22.51 7.19
N PRO A 706 -28.61 21.80 8.06
CA PRO A 706 -27.84 20.62 7.64
C PRO A 706 -28.68 19.58 6.88
N HIS A 707 -29.95 19.41 7.30
CA HIS A 707 -30.90 18.52 6.61
C HIS A 707 -31.18 18.98 5.18
N PHE A 708 -31.50 20.27 4.96
CA PHE A 708 -31.72 20.79 3.61
C PHE A 708 -30.44 20.76 2.76
N LEU A 709 -29.26 20.92 3.35
CA LEU A 709 -28.00 20.77 2.62
C LEU A 709 -27.74 19.33 2.16
N ASP A 710 -28.07 18.32 2.97
CA ASP A 710 -27.98 16.92 2.54
C ASP A 710 -29.07 16.57 1.49
N VAL A 711 -30.27 17.16 1.56
CA VAL A 711 -31.30 17.07 0.49
C VAL A 711 -30.79 17.67 -0.82
N ILE A 712 -30.24 18.89 -0.78
CA ILE A 712 -29.64 19.55 -1.96
C ILE A 712 -28.45 18.72 -2.49
N ALA A 713 -27.59 18.20 -1.62
CA ALA A 713 -26.46 17.35 -2.01
C ALA A 713 -26.90 16.03 -2.67
N ASN A 714 -27.99 15.42 -2.20
CA ASN A 714 -28.54 14.20 -2.78
C ASN A 714 -29.16 14.49 -4.17
N LEU A 715 -30.07 15.46 -4.24
CA LEU A 715 -30.81 15.78 -5.47
C LEU A 715 -29.95 16.43 -6.58
N SER A 716 -28.84 17.08 -6.23
CA SER A 716 -27.85 17.59 -7.20
C SER A 716 -26.90 16.52 -7.73
N GLY A 717 -26.85 15.34 -7.08
CA GLY A 717 -25.87 14.28 -7.36
C GLY A 717 -24.57 14.38 -6.54
N CYS A 718 -24.35 15.50 -5.82
CA CYS A 718 -23.12 15.72 -5.05
C CYS A 718 -22.81 14.66 -3.98
N THR A 719 -23.81 13.95 -3.45
CA THR A 719 -23.59 12.84 -2.50
C THR A 719 -22.83 11.68 -3.15
N ALA A 720 -23.03 11.39 -4.44
CA ALA A 720 -22.34 10.31 -5.17
C ALA A 720 -20.83 10.56 -5.33
N HIS A 721 -20.38 11.81 -5.19
CA HIS A 721 -18.97 12.20 -5.29
C HIS A 721 -18.25 12.26 -3.93
N ARG A 722 -18.91 11.88 -2.82
CA ARG A 722 -18.26 11.69 -1.49
C ARG A 722 -17.43 10.39 -1.50
N ARG A 723 -16.29 10.39 -2.19
CA ARG A 723 -15.39 9.23 -2.38
C ARG A 723 -14.82 8.71 -1.05
N PHE A 724 -14.94 7.40 -0.82
CA PHE A 724 -14.21 6.64 0.20
C PHE A 724 -13.45 5.50 -0.47
N ASN A 725 -12.13 5.65 -0.63
CA ASN A 725 -11.34 4.68 -1.38
C ASN A 725 -10.87 3.51 -0.52
N ASN A 726 -11.09 2.31 -1.04
CA ASN A 726 -10.68 1.08 -0.38
C ASN A 726 -9.25 0.68 -0.81
N CYS A 727 -8.26 0.97 0.02
CA CYS A 727 -6.86 0.58 -0.21
C CYS A 727 -6.57 -0.89 0.15
N SER A 728 -7.57 -1.78 0.02
CA SER A 728 -7.50 -3.20 0.41
C SER A 728 -6.54 -4.02 -0.44
N ASP A 729 -6.33 -3.65 -1.70
CA ASP A 729 -5.27 -4.20 -2.55
C ASP A 729 -3.92 -3.64 -2.11
N ILE A 730 -3.45 -4.09 -0.95
CA ILE A 730 -2.15 -3.70 -0.39
C ILE A 730 -1.02 -4.14 -1.32
N CYS A 731 -1.19 -5.26 -2.06
CA CYS A 731 -0.19 -5.77 -2.99
C CYS A 731 0.10 -4.79 -4.14
N PHE A 732 -0.94 -4.23 -4.77
CA PHE A 732 -0.77 -3.19 -5.78
C PHE A 732 -0.25 -1.89 -5.16
N HIS A 733 -0.90 -1.37 -4.11
CA HIS A 733 -0.57 -0.06 -3.53
C HIS A 733 0.79 -0.02 -2.81
N GLN A 734 1.35 -1.17 -2.43
CA GLN A 734 2.73 -1.29 -1.94
C GLN A 734 3.77 -1.14 -3.07
N LYS A 735 3.41 -1.46 -4.33
CA LYS A 735 4.34 -1.51 -5.47
C LYS A 735 4.21 -0.32 -6.43
N TYR A 736 2.98 0.14 -6.69
CA TYR A 736 2.67 1.12 -7.74
C TYR A 736 1.69 2.20 -7.25
N ARG A 737 1.68 3.34 -7.94
CA ARG A 737 0.65 4.38 -7.76
C ARG A 737 -0.61 4.02 -8.55
N SER A 738 -1.77 4.29 -7.97
CA SER A 738 -3.05 4.35 -8.70
C SER A 738 -2.99 5.41 -9.82
N HIS A 739 -3.99 5.43 -10.69
CA HIS A 739 -4.06 6.40 -11.80
C HIS A 739 -4.51 7.79 -11.33
N ASP A 740 -5.32 7.83 -10.27
CA ASP A 740 -5.91 9.05 -9.72
C ASP A 740 -5.20 9.55 -8.44
N GLY A 741 -4.00 9.03 -8.14
CA GLY A 741 -3.17 9.43 -6.99
C GLY A 741 -3.67 8.95 -5.63
N THR A 742 -4.81 8.25 -5.59
CA THR A 742 -5.44 7.73 -4.37
C THR A 742 -4.59 6.67 -3.66
N CYS A 743 -4.86 6.44 -2.36
CA CYS A 743 -4.16 5.45 -1.53
C CYS A 743 -2.63 5.66 -1.36
N ASN A 744 -2.06 6.72 -1.94
CA ASN A 744 -0.69 7.19 -1.71
C ASN A 744 -0.45 7.55 -0.22
N ASN A 745 -1.48 8.10 0.44
CA ASN A 745 -1.54 8.18 1.90
C ASN A 745 -2.59 7.20 2.44
N LEU A 746 -2.13 6.13 3.09
CA LEU A 746 -3.00 5.07 3.62
C LEU A 746 -3.89 5.52 4.80
N GLN A 747 -3.57 6.64 5.47
CA GLN A 747 -4.42 7.22 6.53
C GLN A 747 -5.44 8.22 5.97
N HIS A 748 -5.10 8.86 4.84
CA HIS A 748 -5.94 9.84 4.16
C HIS A 748 -5.96 9.57 2.65
N PRO A 749 -6.67 8.53 2.16
CA PRO A 749 -6.58 8.04 0.78
C PRO A 749 -6.94 9.01 -0.34
N MET A 750 -7.50 10.18 -0.01
CA MET A 750 -7.88 11.26 -0.92
C MET A 750 -6.85 12.40 -0.98
N TRP A 751 -5.88 12.49 -0.06
CA TRP A 751 -4.89 13.56 -0.09
C TRP A 751 -4.05 13.49 -1.36
N GLY A 752 -3.99 14.57 -2.12
CA GLY A 752 -3.31 14.63 -3.42
C GLY A 752 -3.95 13.83 -4.55
N ALA A 753 -5.14 13.25 -4.35
CA ALA A 753 -5.86 12.55 -5.40
C ALA A 753 -6.51 13.51 -6.42
N SER A 754 -6.71 13.06 -7.65
CA SER A 754 -7.44 13.82 -8.67
C SER A 754 -8.91 14.01 -8.30
N LEU A 755 -9.51 15.06 -8.86
CA LEU A 755 -10.89 15.49 -8.64
C LEU A 755 -11.22 15.84 -7.18
N THR A 756 -10.22 16.27 -6.43
CA THR A 756 -10.38 16.81 -5.07
C THR A 756 -10.31 18.34 -5.05
N ALA A 757 -10.67 18.94 -3.91
CA ALA A 757 -10.48 20.36 -3.68
C ALA A 757 -8.99 20.69 -3.58
N PHE A 758 -8.57 21.83 -4.14
CA PHE A 758 -7.28 22.42 -3.79
C PHE A 758 -7.20 22.72 -2.28
N ASP A 759 -6.04 22.52 -1.67
CA ASP A 759 -5.80 22.90 -0.27
C ASP A 759 -5.59 24.43 -0.14
N ARG A 760 -5.67 24.98 1.07
CA ARG A 760 -5.52 26.42 1.32
C ARG A 760 -4.54 26.76 2.44
N LEU A 761 -3.49 27.51 2.07
CA LEU A 761 -2.60 28.19 3.00
C LEU A 761 -3.32 29.28 3.84
N LEU A 762 -4.36 29.90 3.26
CA LEU A 762 -5.12 31.00 3.84
C LEU A 762 -6.60 30.89 3.42
N LYS A 763 -7.52 31.28 4.31
CA LYS A 763 -8.97 31.27 4.04
C LYS A 763 -9.32 32.13 2.82
N SER A 764 -10.20 31.64 1.97
CA SER A 764 -10.71 32.36 0.79
C SER A 764 -11.41 33.68 1.13
N VAL A 765 -11.35 34.65 0.22
CA VAL A 765 -12.02 35.95 0.33
C VAL A 765 -12.93 36.18 -0.89
N TYR A 766 -14.24 36.29 -0.64
CA TYR A 766 -15.31 36.52 -1.63
C TYR A 766 -16.15 37.76 -1.23
N ASP A 767 -16.81 38.43 -2.18
CA ASP A 767 -17.59 39.67 -1.94
C ASP A 767 -18.69 39.47 -0.88
N ASN A 768 -19.43 38.37 -1.00
CA ASN A 768 -20.47 37.96 -0.03
C ASN A 768 -19.92 37.03 1.08
N GLY A 769 -18.60 36.96 1.25
CA GLY A 769 -17.92 36.04 2.19
C GLY A 769 -18.03 34.55 1.82
N PHE A 770 -18.65 34.23 0.68
CA PHE A 770 -19.16 32.91 0.35
C PHE A 770 -18.67 32.37 -1.00
N ASN A 771 -19.17 32.95 -2.10
CA ASN A 771 -18.92 32.44 -3.45
C ASN A 771 -18.85 33.51 -4.55
N LEU A 772 -19.28 34.75 -4.27
CA LEU A 772 -19.34 35.84 -5.24
C LEU A 772 -17.92 36.37 -5.48
N PRO A 773 -17.36 36.26 -6.71
CA PRO A 773 -15.99 36.66 -6.99
C PRO A 773 -15.70 38.10 -6.59
N ARG A 774 -14.46 38.39 -6.18
CA ARG A 774 -14.13 39.75 -5.75
C ARG A 774 -14.25 40.76 -6.88
N GLY A 775 -14.95 41.87 -6.63
CA GLY A 775 -15.23 42.88 -7.65
C GLY A 775 -16.25 42.39 -8.70
N ALA A 776 -17.10 41.42 -8.35
CA ALA A 776 -18.32 41.15 -9.09
C ALA A 776 -19.39 42.23 -8.82
N THR A 777 -19.27 42.93 -7.69
CA THR A 777 -20.09 44.07 -7.27
C THR A 777 -19.28 45.37 -7.23
N GLU A 778 -19.94 46.55 -7.15
CA GLU A 778 -19.28 47.86 -6.97
C GLU A 778 -18.75 48.11 -5.52
N GLY A 779 -18.52 47.04 -4.75
CA GLY A 779 -18.05 47.11 -3.37
C GLY A 779 -16.65 47.71 -3.22
N LEU A 780 -16.38 48.26 -2.02
CA LEU A 780 -15.05 48.72 -1.63
C LEU A 780 -14.30 47.62 -0.89
N HIS A 781 -13.06 47.37 -1.31
CA HIS A 781 -12.13 46.46 -0.66
C HIS A 781 -11.07 47.28 0.07
N ASN A 782 -11.03 47.21 1.40
CA ASN A 782 -10.16 48.02 2.25
C ASN A 782 -10.24 49.54 1.94
N GLY A 783 -11.44 50.02 1.57
CA GLY A 783 -11.71 51.42 1.21
C GLY A 783 -11.55 51.77 -0.27
N TYR A 784 -11.06 50.86 -1.13
CA TYR A 784 -10.80 51.13 -2.55
C TYR A 784 -11.62 50.23 -3.49
N ARG A 785 -11.98 50.73 -4.67
CA ARG A 785 -12.50 49.89 -5.76
C ARG A 785 -11.34 49.06 -6.34
N LEU A 786 -11.58 47.78 -6.63
CA LEU A 786 -10.57 46.96 -7.31
C LEU A 786 -10.38 47.45 -8.77
N PRO A 787 -9.14 47.64 -9.25
CA PRO A 787 -8.90 48.07 -10.63
C PRO A 787 -9.36 46.99 -11.62
N LEU A 788 -9.70 47.38 -12.85
CA LEU A 788 -10.05 46.41 -13.89
C LEU A 788 -8.85 45.52 -14.22
N PRO A 789 -8.98 44.18 -14.32
CA PRO A 789 -7.86 43.29 -14.63
C PRO A 789 -7.14 43.66 -15.93
N ARG A 790 -7.88 44.09 -16.94
CA ARG A 790 -7.33 44.57 -18.21
C ARG A 790 -6.58 45.89 -18.07
N LEU A 791 -7.06 46.82 -17.25
CA LEU A 791 -6.34 48.07 -16.98
C LEU A 791 -4.99 47.78 -16.35
N VAL A 792 -4.94 46.91 -15.33
CA VAL A 792 -3.67 46.47 -14.71
C VAL A 792 -2.76 45.79 -15.75
N SER A 793 -3.32 44.97 -16.64
CA SER A 793 -2.53 44.34 -17.71
C SER A 793 -1.87 45.37 -18.63
N THR A 794 -2.64 46.30 -19.22
CA THR A 794 -2.14 47.27 -20.20
C THR A 794 -1.26 48.34 -19.59
N THR A 795 -1.55 48.80 -18.37
CA THR A 795 -0.70 49.79 -17.71
C THR A 795 0.54 49.15 -17.12
N MET A 796 0.45 48.02 -16.40
CA MET A 796 1.55 47.51 -15.58
C MET A 796 2.35 46.34 -16.16
N ILE A 797 1.69 45.40 -16.84
CA ILE A 797 2.24 44.04 -17.04
C ILE A 797 2.72 43.82 -18.48
N GLY A 798 1.97 44.31 -19.46
CA GLY A 798 2.28 44.14 -20.88
C GLY A 798 3.54 44.88 -21.33
N THR A 799 4.31 44.26 -22.22
CA THR A 799 5.49 44.88 -22.85
C THR A 799 5.72 44.36 -24.26
N GLU A 800 6.24 45.23 -25.13
CA GLU A 800 6.76 44.85 -26.45
C GLU A 800 8.27 44.55 -26.41
N THR A 801 8.98 45.01 -25.38
CA THR A 801 10.43 44.81 -25.23
C THR A 801 10.71 43.55 -24.41
N ILE A 802 11.60 42.70 -24.91
CA ILE A 802 12.12 41.55 -24.18
C ILE A 802 13.65 41.65 -24.03
N THR A 803 14.15 41.24 -22.87
CA THR A 803 15.58 41.02 -22.62
C THR A 803 15.85 39.51 -22.60
N PRO A 804 16.77 38.99 -23.43
CA PRO A 804 17.20 37.59 -23.36
C PRO A 804 17.86 37.28 -22.02
N ASP A 805 17.64 36.08 -21.47
CA ASP A 805 18.36 35.56 -20.30
C ASP A 805 19.72 34.97 -20.74
N ASP A 806 20.79 35.46 -20.13
CA ASP A 806 22.18 35.11 -20.43
C ASP A 806 22.65 33.80 -19.78
N ARG A 807 21.85 33.24 -18.86
CA ARG A 807 22.19 32.03 -18.09
C ARG A 807 21.27 30.85 -18.39
N TYR A 808 20.05 31.11 -18.84
CA TYR A 808 19.02 30.10 -19.00
C TYR A 808 18.38 30.09 -20.40
N THR A 809 18.26 28.88 -20.95
CA THR A 809 17.64 28.63 -22.24
C THR A 809 16.12 28.57 -22.10
N HIS A 810 15.39 28.60 -23.22
CA HIS A 810 13.93 28.62 -23.18
C HIS A 810 13.31 27.34 -22.56
N MET A 811 14.07 26.24 -22.51
CA MET A 811 13.71 25.02 -21.79
C MET A 811 13.40 25.23 -20.30
N LEU A 812 13.96 26.25 -19.63
CA LEU A 812 13.62 26.55 -18.22
C LEU A 812 12.13 26.88 -18.06
N MET A 813 11.57 27.66 -19.00
CA MET A 813 10.13 27.96 -19.05
C MET A 813 9.35 26.70 -19.42
N GLN A 814 9.77 26.00 -20.47
CA GLN A 814 9.03 24.87 -21.01
C GLN A 814 8.89 23.70 -20.03
N TRP A 815 9.94 23.41 -19.25
CA TRP A 815 9.86 22.43 -18.15
C TRP A 815 8.86 22.86 -17.08
N GLY A 816 8.84 24.15 -16.73
CA GLY A 816 7.89 24.70 -15.76
C GLY A 816 6.44 24.49 -16.19
N GLN A 817 6.11 24.76 -17.46
CA GLN A 817 4.78 24.47 -18.01
C GLN A 817 4.48 22.96 -18.03
N PHE A 818 5.43 22.14 -18.48
CA PHE A 818 5.22 20.68 -18.53
C PHE A 818 4.98 20.09 -17.13
N LEU A 819 5.65 20.63 -16.10
CA LEU A 819 5.48 20.26 -14.70
C LEU A 819 4.19 20.81 -14.06
N ASP A 820 3.78 22.05 -14.36
CA ASP A 820 2.47 22.60 -13.97
C ASP A 820 1.35 21.66 -14.41
N HIS A 821 1.48 21.14 -15.63
CA HIS A 821 0.54 20.21 -16.22
C HIS A 821 0.57 18.78 -15.63
N ASP A 822 1.49 18.47 -14.71
CA ASP A 822 1.53 17.22 -13.92
C ASP A 822 0.95 17.40 -12.51
N LEU A 823 0.68 18.64 -12.09
CA LEU A 823 0.32 18.99 -10.71
C LEU A 823 -1.09 19.55 -10.60
N ASP A 824 -1.47 20.44 -11.53
CA ASP A 824 -2.80 21.00 -11.51
C ASP A 824 -3.43 21.35 -12.87
N ALA A 825 -4.76 21.23 -12.88
CA ALA A 825 -5.62 21.82 -13.88
C ALA A 825 -7.00 22.03 -13.27
N THR A 826 -7.47 23.28 -13.20
CA THR A 826 -8.79 23.58 -12.65
C THR A 826 -9.91 23.26 -13.66
N VAL A 827 -10.95 22.56 -13.23
CA VAL A 827 -12.16 22.35 -14.04
C VAL A 827 -12.84 23.69 -14.33
N ALA A 828 -13.09 23.99 -15.61
CA ALA A 828 -13.85 25.16 -16.04
C ALA A 828 -15.35 24.85 -16.07
N ALA A 829 -16.19 25.89 -15.92
CA ALA A 829 -17.64 25.72 -16.02
C ALA A 829 -18.06 25.01 -17.31
N LEU A 830 -18.97 24.04 -17.19
CA LEU A 830 -19.40 23.20 -18.31
C LEU A 830 -20.23 23.97 -19.34
N SER A 831 -20.91 25.04 -18.90
CA SER A 831 -21.66 25.92 -19.79
C SER A 831 -20.89 27.20 -20.14
N GLN A 832 -21.12 27.68 -21.36
CA GLN A 832 -20.72 29.01 -21.82
C GLN A 832 -21.91 29.97 -21.98
N SER A 833 -23.07 29.59 -21.41
CA SER A 833 -24.29 30.39 -21.35
C SER A 833 -24.67 30.62 -19.89
N ARG A 834 -25.25 31.79 -19.59
CA ARG A 834 -25.80 32.10 -18.26
C ARG A 834 -26.84 31.07 -17.84
N PHE A 835 -26.79 30.65 -16.57
CA PHE A 835 -27.83 29.81 -15.97
C PHE A 835 -29.15 30.57 -15.76
N SER A 836 -29.16 31.90 -15.79
CA SER A 836 -30.38 32.71 -15.61
C SER A 836 -31.30 32.73 -16.83
N ASP A 837 -30.73 32.87 -18.03
CA ASP A 837 -31.46 33.24 -19.26
C ASP A 837 -30.91 32.59 -20.54
N GLY A 838 -29.83 31.80 -20.44
CA GLY A 838 -29.22 31.13 -21.59
C GLY A 838 -28.38 32.02 -22.51
N HIS A 839 -28.22 33.32 -22.24
CA HIS A 839 -27.37 34.18 -23.07
C HIS A 839 -25.89 33.76 -22.97
N LEU A 840 -25.20 33.75 -24.12
CA LEU A 840 -23.79 33.36 -24.22
C LEU A 840 -22.87 34.37 -23.51
N CYS A 841 -21.94 33.88 -22.70
CA CYS A 841 -20.93 34.70 -22.00
C CYS A 841 -19.97 35.47 -22.93
N THR A 842 -20.00 35.19 -24.24
CA THR A 842 -19.28 35.95 -25.28
C THR A 842 -20.03 37.19 -25.77
N GLN A 843 -21.34 37.27 -25.50
CA GLN A 843 -22.24 38.33 -25.97
C GLN A 843 -22.71 39.28 -24.85
N VAL A 844 -22.55 38.88 -23.59
CA VAL A 844 -22.94 39.66 -22.41
C VAL A 844 -21.72 40.08 -21.59
N CYS A 845 -21.76 41.31 -21.08
CA CYS A 845 -20.74 41.85 -20.17
C CYS A 845 -21.24 41.98 -18.73
N THR A 846 -22.27 41.22 -18.34
CA THR A 846 -22.81 41.17 -16.97
C THR A 846 -22.24 39.98 -16.20
N ASN A 847 -22.09 40.16 -14.88
CA ASN A 847 -21.67 39.09 -13.97
C ASN A 847 -22.89 38.24 -13.59
N ASP A 848 -22.97 37.02 -14.11
CA ASP A 848 -24.05 36.07 -13.83
C ASP A 848 -23.55 34.65 -14.13
N PRO A 849 -23.65 33.68 -13.19
CA PRO A 849 -23.03 32.37 -13.33
C PRO A 849 -23.44 31.62 -14.62
N PRO A 850 -22.49 30.99 -15.33
CA PRO A 850 -21.06 30.89 -15.03
C PRO A 850 -20.20 32.03 -15.61
N CYS A 851 -20.81 33.06 -16.22
CA CYS A 851 -20.11 34.20 -16.82
C CYS A 851 -19.52 35.13 -15.74
N PHE A 852 -18.23 35.47 -15.88
CA PHE A 852 -17.57 36.49 -15.06
C PHE A 852 -16.62 37.34 -15.92
N PRO A 853 -17.16 38.09 -16.91
CA PRO A 853 -16.40 38.72 -17.99
C PRO A 853 -15.43 39.81 -17.51
N ILE A 854 -14.33 39.99 -18.24
CA ILE A 854 -13.30 40.99 -17.93
C ILE A 854 -13.64 42.29 -18.67
N GLN A 855 -14.12 43.29 -17.95
CA GLN A 855 -14.46 44.60 -18.53
C GLN A 855 -13.25 45.32 -19.13
N PHE A 856 -13.45 46.03 -20.23
CA PHE A 856 -12.45 46.94 -20.78
C PHE A 856 -12.42 48.28 -20.02
N PRO A 857 -11.23 48.88 -19.82
CA PRO A 857 -11.15 50.29 -19.45
C PRO A 857 -11.63 51.18 -20.60
N PRO A 858 -12.05 52.43 -20.32
CA PRO A 858 -12.38 53.40 -21.36
C PRO A 858 -11.24 53.55 -22.37
N ASN A 859 -11.59 53.61 -23.66
CA ASN A 859 -10.65 53.72 -24.78
C ASN A 859 -9.71 52.52 -24.99
N ASP A 860 -10.03 51.31 -24.51
CA ASP A 860 -9.23 50.12 -24.84
C ASP A 860 -9.20 49.91 -26.37
N PRO A 861 -8.01 49.74 -26.99
CA PRO A 861 -7.90 49.50 -28.43
C PRO A 861 -8.70 48.30 -28.95
N ARG A 862 -9.02 47.31 -28.10
CA ARG A 862 -9.91 46.20 -28.47
C ARG A 862 -11.36 46.63 -28.63
N GLN A 863 -11.86 47.51 -27.76
CA GLN A 863 -13.21 48.06 -27.87
C GLN A 863 -13.36 48.81 -29.20
N LEU A 864 -12.39 49.67 -29.53
CA LEU A 864 -12.38 50.45 -30.77
C LEU A 864 -12.31 49.60 -32.04
N ARG A 865 -11.56 48.48 -32.02
CA ARG A 865 -11.41 47.58 -33.17
C ARG A 865 -12.58 46.61 -33.37
N THR A 866 -13.33 46.30 -32.32
CA THR A 866 -14.17 45.09 -32.27
C THR A 866 -15.60 45.33 -31.80
N GLY A 867 -15.90 46.51 -31.24
CA GLY A 867 -17.20 46.86 -30.68
C GLY A 867 -17.51 46.21 -29.32
N ALA A 868 -16.78 45.18 -28.91
CA ALA A 868 -17.00 44.50 -27.63
C ALA A 868 -16.61 45.38 -26.43
N HIS A 869 -17.35 45.26 -25.33
CA HIS A 869 -17.11 46.01 -24.08
C HIS A 869 -16.33 45.21 -23.01
N CYS A 870 -16.14 43.91 -23.22
CA CYS A 870 -15.45 43.01 -22.29
C CYS A 870 -14.80 41.83 -23.03
N MET A 871 -13.93 41.08 -22.33
CA MET A 871 -13.41 39.79 -22.77
C MET A 871 -14.18 38.63 -22.10
N PHE A 872 -14.39 37.57 -22.88
CA PHE A 872 -14.99 36.31 -22.41
C PHE A 872 -14.18 35.71 -21.25
N PHE A 873 -14.88 35.36 -20.17
CA PHE A 873 -14.33 34.60 -19.06
C PHE A 873 -15.47 33.86 -18.35
N VAL A 874 -15.26 32.57 -18.07
CA VAL A 874 -16.16 31.73 -17.26
C VAL A 874 -15.48 31.29 -15.98
N ARG A 875 -16.27 31.17 -14.92
CA ARG A 875 -15.84 30.68 -13.60
C ARG A 875 -15.35 29.23 -13.69
N SER A 876 -14.53 28.82 -12.73
CA SER A 876 -14.14 27.42 -12.53
C SER A 876 -15.20 26.69 -11.71
N SER A 877 -15.56 25.45 -12.06
CA SER A 877 -16.65 24.71 -11.39
C SER A 877 -16.36 24.47 -9.90
N PRO A 878 -17.38 24.52 -9.02
CA PRO A 878 -17.21 24.32 -7.60
C PRO A 878 -17.04 22.84 -7.23
N VAL A 879 -16.35 22.59 -6.12
CA VAL A 879 -16.37 21.28 -5.45
C VAL A 879 -17.73 21.06 -4.80
N CYS A 880 -18.30 19.86 -4.96
CA CYS A 880 -19.52 19.44 -4.28
C CYS A 880 -19.46 19.64 -2.75
N GLY A 881 -20.51 20.23 -2.17
CA GLY A 881 -20.55 20.56 -0.74
C GLY A 881 -19.69 21.76 -0.33
N SER A 882 -18.87 22.32 -1.21
CA SER A 882 -18.41 23.70 -1.00
C SER A 882 -19.63 24.62 -1.14
N GLY A 883 -19.81 25.52 -0.18
CA GLY A 883 -21.00 26.35 -0.09
C GLY A 883 -21.99 26.04 1.05
N MET A 884 -21.67 25.16 2.00
CA MET A 884 -22.59 24.79 3.09
C MET A 884 -22.67 25.83 4.23
N THR A 885 -23.88 26.19 4.69
CA THR A 885 -24.12 26.92 5.96
C THR A 885 -24.27 25.94 7.13
N SER A 886 -23.50 26.11 8.20
CA SER A 886 -23.72 25.31 9.42
C SER A 886 -24.55 26.07 10.45
N LEU A 887 -25.78 25.61 10.73
CA LEU A 887 -26.60 26.07 11.86
C LEU A 887 -25.88 25.92 13.23
N LEU A 888 -24.90 25.01 13.32
CA LEU A 888 -24.12 24.77 14.55
C LEU A 888 -22.86 25.64 14.67
N MET A 889 -22.35 26.20 13.57
CA MET A 889 -21.10 27.00 13.57
C MET A 889 -21.26 28.44 13.08
N ASN A 890 -22.49 28.86 12.75
CA ASN A 890 -22.85 30.24 12.38
C ASN A 890 -21.95 30.85 11.26
N SER A 891 -21.40 29.98 10.40
CA SER A 891 -20.45 30.33 9.36
C SER A 891 -20.65 29.45 8.13
N VAL A 892 -20.41 30.04 6.97
CA VAL A 892 -20.55 29.39 5.67
C VAL A 892 -19.21 28.82 5.23
N TYR A 893 -19.20 27.58 4.74
CA TYR A 893 -18.05 26.99 4.07
C TYR A 893 -17.92 27.63 2.68
N PRO A 894 -16.82 28.37 2.37
CA PRO A 894 -16.70 29.08 1.11
C PRO A 894 -16.62 28.17 -0.11
N ARG A 895 -16.77 28.75 -1.31
CA ARG A 895 -16.58 28.05 -2.59
C ARG A 895 -15.14 27.55 -2.73
N GLU A 896 -15.01 26.26 -3.07
CA GLU A 896 -13.73 25.65 -3.43
C GLU A 896 -13.71 25.17 -4.89
N GLN A 897 -12.51 25.01 -5.46
CA GLN A 897 -12.32 24.64 -6.86
C GLN A 897 -11.67 23.27 -6.98
N ILE A 898 -12.07 22.53 -8.01
CA ILE A 898 -11.63 21.15 -8.28
C ILE A 898 -10.27 21.17 -8.99
N ASN A 899 -9.29 20.40 -8.50
CA ASN A 899 -8.13 20.00 -9.29
C ASN A 899 -8.46 18.69 -10.02
N GLN A 900 -8.43 18.66 -11.35
CA GLN A 900 -8.70 17.41 -12.10
C GLN A 900 -7.48 16.49 -12.25
N LEU A 901 -6.30 16.93 -11.81
CA LEU A 901 -5.07 16.13 -11.84
C LEU A 901 -4.69 15.58 -10.47
N THR A 902 -3.85 14.55 -10.44
CA THR A 902 -3.15 14.18 -9.19
C THR A 902 -2.24 15.34 -8.77
N SER A 903 -2.00 15.49 -7.46
CA SER A 903 -1.10 16.53 -6.94
C SER A 903 0.36 16.07 -6.83
N TYR A 904 0.68 14.90 -7.37
CA TYR A 904 2.00 14.28 -7.28
C TYR A 904 2.78 14.53 -8.56
N ILE A 905 4.09 14.73 -8.44
CA ILE A 905 4.99 14.61 -9.61
C ILE A 905 5.08 13.10 -9.92
N ASP A 906 4.13 12.57 -10.67
CA ASP A 906 4.03 11.15 -11.01
C ASP A 906 3.82 10.88 -12.50
N ALA A 907 4.02 11.91 -13.33
CA ALA A 907 3.87 11.89 -14.78
C ALA A 907 2.44 11.59 -15.26
N SER A 908 1.43 11.94 -14.47
CA SER A 908 0.03 12.04 -14.91
C SER A 908 -0.14 12.84 -16.21
N ASN A 909 0.71 13.84 -16.46
CA ASN A 909 0.75 14.59 -17.73
C ASN A 909 1.15 13.73 -18.95
N VAL A 910 1.78 12.57 -18.73
CA VAL A 910 2.05 11.52 -19.72
C VAL A 910 0.99 10.42 -19.61
N TYR A 911 0.54 10.07 -18.40
CA TYR A 911 -0.17 8.82 -18.10
C TYR A 911 -1.69 8.91 -17.85
N GLY A 912 -2.26 10.12 -17.78
CA GLY A 912 -3.63 10.37 -17.34
C GLY A 912 -3.75 10.50 -15.82
N SER A 913 -4.81 11.17 -15.36
CA SER A 913 -5.20 11.27 -13.94
C SER A 913 -6.47 10.47 -13.61
N SER A 914 -6.97 9.68 -14.56
CA SER A 914 -8.00 8.67 -14.35
C SER A 914 -7.61 7.34 -15.04
N ARG A 915 -8.25 6.24 -14.63
CA ARG A 915 -8.06 4.93 -15.27
C ARG A 915 -8.47 4.97 -16.74
N HIS A 916 -9.55 5.68 -17.05
CA HIS A 916 -10.08 5.82 -18.42
C HIS A 916 -9.08 6.52 -19.34
N GLU A 917 -8.53 7.67 -18.92
CA GLU A 917 -7.49 8.39 -19.68
C GLU A 917 -6.24 7.53 -19.88
N SER A 918 -5.85 6.79 -18.84
CA SER A 918 -4.69 5.90 -18.88
C SER A 918 -4.89 4.71 -19.81
N GLU A 919 -6.07 4.11 -19.86
CA GLU A 919 -6.41 3.07 -20.84
C GLU A 919 -6.50 3.64 -22.27
N GLU A 920 -6.99 4.88 -22.46
CA GLU A 920 -7.05 5.53 -23.77
C GLU A 920 -5.65 5.72 -24.39
N ILE A 921 -4.61 6.00 -23.62
CA ILE A 921 -3.26 6.22 -24.16
C ILE A 921 -2.44 4.94 -24.36
N ARG A 922 -2.88 3.79 -23.84
CA ARG A 922 -2.09 2.53 -23.81
C ARG A 922 -2.30 1.66 -25.04
N ASP A 923 -1.22 1.05 -25.53
CA ASP A 923 -1.30 -0.04 -26.49
C ASP A 923 -1.62 -1.35 -25.74
N LEU A 924 -2.92 -1.54 -25.48
CA LEU A 924 -3.46 -2.74 -24.85
C LEU A 924 -3.46 -3.96 -25.80
N ALA A 925 -3.29 -3.74 -27.11
CA ALA A 925 -3.37 -4.81 -28.12
C ALA A 925 -2.09 -5.64 -28.18
N SER A 926 -0.91 -5.01 -28.07
CA SER A 926 0.36 -5.75 -28.15
C SER A 926 0.74 -6.53 -26.90
N GLN A 927 0.13 -6.21 -25.74
CA GLN A 927 0.53 -6.75 -24.42
C GLN A 927 2.01 -6.48 -24.05
N ARG A 928 2.64 -5.49 -24.68
CA ARG A 928 4.05 -5.12 -24.45
C ARG A 928 4.25 -3.97 -23.46
N GLY A 929 3.17 -3.51 -22.82
CA GLY A 929 3.20 -2.40 -21.86
C GLY A 929 3.58 -1.05 -22.46
N LEU A 930 3.29 -0.84 -23.76
CA LEU A 930 3.61 0.38 -24.49
C LEU A 930 2.46 1.41 -24.42
N LEU A 931 2.78 2.67 -24.70
CA LEU A 931 1.81 3.70 -25.09
C LEU A 931 1.55 3.65 -26.61
N ARG A 932 0.31 3.94 -27.01
CA ARG A 932 -0.13 3.95 -28.43
C ARG A 932 0.76 4.90 -29.25
N GLN A 933 1.13 4.49 -30.45
CA GLN A 933 1.99 5.28 -31.34
C GLN A 933 1.16 5.93 -32.45
N GLY A 934 1.49 7.17 -32.80
CA GLY A 934 0.92 7.86 -33.95
C GLY A 934 1.78 7.71 -35.21
N ILE A 935 1.77 8.75 -36.06
CA ILE A 935 2.55 8.78 -37.31
C ILE A 935 4.04 8.57 -37.01
N ILE A 936 4.66 7.61 -37.70
CA ILE A 936 6.12 7.45 -37.72
C ILE A 936 6.72 8.47 -38.68
N GLN A 937 7.63 9.30 -38.19
CA GLN A 937 8.27 10.35 -38.98
C GLN A 937 9.31 9.76 -39.94
N ARG A 938 9.75 10.54 -40.95
CA ARG A 938 10.85 10.14 -41.86
C ARG A 938 12.15 9.77 -41.14
N THR A 939 12.34 10.24 -39.90
CA THR A 939 13.46 9.91 -39.01
C THR A 939 13.30 8.56 -38.28
N GLY A 940 12.24 7.80 -38.56
CA GLY A 940 11.93 6.52 -37.89
C GLY A 940 11.36 6.66 -36.48
N LYS A 941 11.24 7.86 -35.94
CA LYS A 941 10.71 8.11 -34.58
C LYS A 941 9.18 8.30 -34.62
N PRO A 942 8.38 7.66 -33.74
CA PRO A 942 6.94 7.85 -33.68
C PRO A 942 6.56 9.21 -33.06
N LEU A 943 5.47 9.81 -33.51
CA LEU A 943 4.77 10.89 -32.80
C LEU A 943 3.74 10.30 -31.82
N LEU A 944 3.18 11.16 -30.98
CA LEU A 944 1.97 10.86 -30.21
C LEU A 944 0.82 10.41 -31.15
N PRO A 945 -0.11 9.57 -30.69
CA PRO A 945 -1.33 9.24 -31.43
C PRO A 945 -2.23 10.47 -31.55
N PHE A 946 -3.16 10.48 -32.50
CA PHE A 946 -4.19 11.53 -32.54
C PHE A 946 -5.33 11.22 -31.56
N ALA A 947 -5.94 12.27 -31.01
CA ALA A 947 -7.15 12.15 -30.22
C ALA A 947 -8.32 11.69 -31.11
N THR A 948 -9.05 10.67 -30.64
CA THR A 948 -10.19 10.09 -31.38
C THR A 948 -11.49 10.59 -30.78
N GLY A 949 -12.16 11.50 -31.48
CA GLY A 949 -13.42 12.12 -31.05
C GLY A 949 -13.24 13.51 -30.43
N PRO A 950 -14.34 14.27 -30.26
CA PRO A 950 -14.32 15.53 -29.52
C PRO A 950 -14.13 15.24 -28.02
N PRO A 951 -13.38 16.07 -27.26
CA PRO A 951 -13.39 17.52 -27.41
C PRO A 951 -12.01 18.17 -27.66
N THR A 952 -11.10 17.55 -28.41
CA THR A 952 -9.85 18.24 -28.82
C THR A 952 -9.63 18.21 -30.31
N GLU A 953 -10.22 19.19 -30.99
CA GLU A 953 -10.03 19.43 -32.41
C GLU A 953 -9.02 20.57 -32.62
N CYS A 954 -7.86 20.24 -33.19
CA CYS A 954 -6.86 21.19 -33.66
C CYS A 954 -7.02 21.47 -35.16
N MET A 955 -8.03 20.86 -35.79
CA MET A 955 -8.42 21.14 -37.17
C MET A 955 -9.22 22.44 -37.19
N ARG A 956 -8.93 23.33 -38.15
CA ARG A 956 -9.60 24.65 -38.26
C ARG A 956 -10.20 24.85 -39.63
N ASP A 957 -9.34 24.73 -40.63
CA ASP A 957 -9.56 24.85 -42.06
C ASP A 957 -8.59 23.84 -42.69
N GLU A 958 -9.01 23.13 -43.73
CA GLU A 958 -8.17 22.19 -44.48
C GLU A 958 -6.90 22.89 -45.04
N ASN A 959 -6.98 24.20 -45.29
CA ASN A 959 -5.89 25.02 -45.80
C ASN A 959 -4.94 25.57 -44.71
N GLU A 960 -5.36 25.63 -43.43
CA GLU A 960 -4.55 26.20 -42.34
C GLU A 960 -4.02 25.14 -41.35
N SER A 961 -4.86 24.17 -40.97
CA SER A 961 -4.50 23.10 -40.02
C SER A 961 -5.37 21.88 -40.28
N PRO A 962 -4.97 20.95 -41.17
CA PRO A 962 -5.71 19.73 -41.49
C PRO A 962 -5.41 18.56 -40.53
N ILE A 963 -4.77 18.81 -39.38
CA ILE A 963 -4.26 17.78 -38.48
C ILE A 963 -4.97 17.84 -37.11
N PRO A 964 -5.54 16.72 -36.62
CA PRO A 964 -6.14 16.64 -35.28
C PRO A 964 -5.15 16.93 -34.16
N CYS A 965 -5.68 17.19 -32.96
CA CYS A 965 -4.81 17.27 -31.78
C CYS A 965 -4.19 15.90 -31.48
N PHE A 966 -2.96 15.89 -30.97
CA PHE A 966 -2.36 14.71 -30.37
C PHE A 966 -3.06 14.33 -29.06
N LEU A 967 -3.03 13.05 -28.72
CA LEU A 967 -3.48 12.50 -27.46
C LEU A 967 -2.28 12.30 -26.51
N ALA A 968 -2.45 12.68 -25.25
CA ALA A 968 -1.49 12.54 -24.16
C ALA A 968 -2.26 12.50 -22.82
N GLY A 969 -1.57 12.18 -21.72
CA GLY A 969 -2.17 12.10 -20.38
C GLY A 969 -2.78 13.41 -19.87
N ASP A 970 -2.19 14.57 -20.21
CA ASP A 970 -2.84 15.88 -20.03
C ASP A 970 -3.45 16.38 -21.36
N HIS A 971 -4.73 16.72 -21.32
CA HIS A 971 -5.48 17.19 -22.50
C HIS A 971 -4.89 18.48 -23.11
N ARG A 972 -4.12 19.25 -22.34
CA ARG A 972 -3.52 20.52 -22.79
C ARG A 972 -2.21 20.35 -23.54
N ALA A 973 -1.75 19.13 -23.81
CA ALA A 973 -0.51 18.84 -24.55
C ALA A 973 -0.38 19.54 -25.93
N ASN A 974 -1.48 19.99 -26.52
CA ASN A 974 -1.53 20.70 -27.81
C ASN A 974 -1.68 22.22 -27.67
N GLU A 975 -1.60 22.77 -26.44
CA GLU A 975 -1.72 24.22 -26.22
C GLU A 975 -0.74 24.96 -27.12
N GLN A 976 0.54 24.59 -27.11
CA GLN A 976 1.58 25.10 -28.00
C GLN A 976 2.66 24.04 -28.31
N LEU A 977 3.37 24.20 -29.43
CA LEU A 977 4.21 23.15 -30.03
C LEU A 977 5.40 22.67 -29.19
N GLY A 978 6.00 23.55 -28.37
CA GLY A 978 7.08 23.18 -27.46
C GLY A 978 6.59 22.25 -26.34
N LEU A 979 5.35 22.45 -25.86
CA LEU A 979 4.70 21.54 -24.92
C LEU A 979 4.42 20.19 -25.60
N THR A 980 3.86 20.19 -26.81
CA THR A 980 3.63 18.97 -27.60
C THR A 980 4.93 18.19 -27.85
N ALA A 981 6.04 18.89 -28.09
CA ALA A 981 7.36 18.28 -28.20
C ALA A 981 7.80 17.60 -26.89
N MET A 982 7.56 18.22 -25.72
CA MET A 982 7.85 17.61 -24.42
C MET A 982 7.02 16.33 -24.17
N HIS A 983 5.69 16.36 -24.38
CA HIS A 983 4.87 15.15 -24.24
C HIS A 983 5.36 14.03 -25.20
N THR A 984 5.76 14.39 -26.43
CA THR A 984 6.30 13.43 -27.40
C THR A 984 7.64 12.83 -26.95
N VAL A 985 8.52 13.60 -26.30
CA VAL A 985 9.78 13.09 -25.73
C VAL A 985 9.52 12.08 -24.61
N TRP A 986 8.63 12.39 -23.67
CA TRP A 986 8.37 11.51 -22.52
C TRP A 986 7.56 10.26 -22.90
N PHE A 987 6.66 10.37 -23.88
CA PHE A 987 6.06 9.21 -24.55
C PHE A 987 7.11 8.28 -25.19
N ARG A 988 8.08 8.84 -25.92
CA ARG A 988 9.18 8.07 -26.52
C ARG A 988 10.05 7.40 -25.46
N GLU A 989 10.34 8.10 -24.36
CA GLU A 989 11.13 7.56 -23.25
C GLU A 989 10.41 6.40 -22.54
N HIS A 990 9.10 6.51 -22.30
CA HIS A 990 8.32 5.38 -21.79
C HIS A 990 8.41 4.16 -22.72
N ASN A 991 8.15 4.33 -24.02
CA ASN A 991 8.21 3.21 -24.98
C ASN A 991 9.63 2.61 -25.11
N ARG A 992 10.68 3.42 -24.94
CA ARG A 992 12.08 2.95 -24.88
C ARG A 992 12.33 2.11 -23.63
N ILE A 993 11.90 2.61 -22.45
CA ILE A 993 12.04 1.89 -21.17
C ILE A 993 11.24 0.58 -21.19
N ALA A 994 9.97 0.62 -21.59
CA ALA A 994 9.11 -0.56 -21.66
C ALA A 994 9.67 -1.64 -22.62
N THR A 995 10.19 -1.23 -23.79
CA THR A 995 10.84 -2.16 -24.72
C THR A 995 12.07 -2.84 -24.11
N GLU A 996 12.90 -2.08 -23.37
CA GLU A 996 14.10 -2.62 -22.72
C GLU A 996 13.76 -3.47 -21.48
N LEU A 997 12.76 -3.08 -20.69
CA LEU A 997 12.26 -3.89 -19.57
C LEU A 997 11.69 -5.23 -20.06
N LEU A 998 11.02 -5.26 -21.20
CA LEU A 998 10.48 -6.48 -21.81
C LEU A 998 11.61 -7.38 -22.33
N ARG A 999 12.67 -6.79 -22.87
CA ARG A 999 13.89 -7.51 -23.29
C ARG A 999 14.64 -8.12 -22.10
N LEU A 1000 14.69 -7.41 -20.96
CA LEU A 1000 15.34 -7.86 -19.73
C LEU A 1000 14.49 -8.84 -18.93
N ASN A 1001 13.15 -8.70 -18.97
CA ASN A 1001 12.20 -9.51 -18.24
C ASN A 1001 11.09 -10.06 -19.19
N PRO A 1002 11.40 -11.02 -20.08
CA PRO A 1002 10.41 -11.56 -21.01
C PRO A 1002 9.23 -12.30 -20.36
N HIS A 1003 9.30 -12.52 -19.05
CA HIS A 1003 8.29 -13.17 -18.22
C HIS A 1003 7.30 -12.17 -17.59
N TRP A 1004 7.49 -10.86 -17.74
CA TRP A 1004 6.55 -9.85 -17.25
C TRP A 1004 5.44 -9.61 -18.29
N ASP A 1005 4.21 -9.50 -17.80
CA ASP A 1005 3.06 -9.10 -18.61
C ASP A 1005 3.10 -7.60 -18.97
N GLY A 1006 2.24 -7.21 -19.92
CA GLY A 1006 2.15 -5.84 -20.39
C GLY A 1006 1.78 -4.83 -19.29
N ASP A 1007 1.00 -5.24 -18.30
CA ASP A 1007 0.63 -4.39 -17.16
C ASP A 1007 1.85 -4.14 -16.25
N THR A 1008 2.62 -5.17 -15.92
CA THR A 1008 3.85 -5.06 -15.12
C THR A 1008 4.89 -4.20 -15.83
N ILE A 1009 5.11 -4.42 -17.13
CA ILE A 1009 6.01 -3.61 -17.95
C ILE A 1009 5.58 -2.14 -17.98
N TYR A 1010 4.28 -1.88 -18.20
CA TYR A 1010 3.71 -0.54 -18.20
C TYR A 1010 3.91 0.17 -16.86
N HIS A 1011 3.59 -0.49 -15.74
CA HIS A 1011 3.68 0.12 -14.42
C HIS A 1011 5.12 0.37 -13.95
N GLU A 1012 6.08 -0.51 -14.26
CA GLU A 1012 7.50 -0.26 -13.95
C GLU A 1012 8.08 0.84 -14.87
N ALA A 1013 7.70 0.89 -16.14
CA ALA A 1013 8.10 1.99 -17.04
C ALA A 1013 7.51 3.35 -16.59
N ARG A 1014 6.22 3.39 -16.21
CA ARG A 1014 5.56 4.57 -15.61
C ARG A 1014 6.29 5.05 -14.35
N LYS A 1015 6.66 4.12 -13.47
CA LYS A 1015 7.38 4.40 -12.22
C LYS A 1015 8.78 4.97 -12.46
N ILE A 1016 9.52 4.48 -13.46
CA ILE A 1016 10.83 5.03 -13.84
C ILE A 1016 10.68 6.44 -14.42
N VAL A 1017 9.73 6.68 -15.32
CA VAL A 1017 9.48 8.01 -15.90
C VAL A 1017 9.09 9.05 -14.83
N GLY A 1018 8.18 8.69 -13.92
CA GLY A 1018 7.83 9.55 -12.78
C GLY A 1018 9.05 9.88 -11.90
N ALA A 1019 9.93 8.90 -11.64
CA ALA A 1019 11.17 9.13 -10.89
C ALA A 1019 12.17 10.02 -11.65
N GLN A 1020 12.29 9.88 -12.99
CA GLN A 1020 13.10 10.78 -13.83
C GLN A 1020 12.57 12.23 -13.76
N MET A 1021 11.26 12.44 -13.86
CA MET A 1021 10.62 13.76 -13.76
C MET A 1021 10.81 14.39 -12.36
N GLN A 1022 10.69 13.60 -11.29
CA GLN A 1022 11.03 14.04 -9.93
C GLN A 1022 12.50 14.47 -9.84
N HIS A 1023 13.42 13.65 -10.36
CA HIS A 1023 14.86 13.95 -10.31
C HIS A 1023 15.21 15.24 -11.05
N VAL A 1024 14.73 15.43 -12.29
CA VAL A 1024 14.93 16.66 -13.06
C VAL A 1024 14.36 17.87 -12.30
N THR A 1025 13.17 17.73 -11.72
CA THR A 1025 12.51 18.82 -10.99
C THR A 1025 13.29 19.23 -9.74
N TYR A 1026 13.58 18.30 -8.83
CA TYR A 1026 14.22 18.62 -7.55
C TYR A 1026 15.73 18.89 -7.68
N SER A 1027 16.44 18.18 -8.56
CA SER A 1027 17.90 18.29 -8.67
C SER A 1027 18.38 19.35 -9.66
N HIS A 1028 17.58 19.71 -10.66
CA HIS A 1028 18.03 20.61 -11.74
C HIS A 1028 17.16 21.85 -11.96
N TRP A 1029 15.84 21.74 -11.86
CA TRP A 1029 14.92 22.86 -12.14
C TRP A 1029 14.69 23.75 -10.91
N LEU A 1030 14.21 23.18 -9.79
CA LEU A 1030 13.93 23.94 -8.56
C LEU A 1030 15.12 24.80 -8.05
N PRO A 1031 16.39 24.33 -8.08
CA PRO A 1031 17.53 25.18 -7.71
C PRO A 1031 17.70 26.44 -8.55
N LYS A 1032 17.25 26.45 -9.82
CA LYS A 1032 17.30 27.62 -10.71
C LYS A 1032 16.17 28.61 -10.44
N ILE A 1033 15.04 28.11 -9.95
CA ILE A 1033 13.84 28.91 -9.64
C ILE A 1033 13.90 29.51 -8.23
N LEU A 1034 14.23 28.68 -7.23
CA LEU A 1034 14.25 29.04 -5.81
C LEU A 1034 15.59 29.66 -5.36
N GLY A 1035 16.68 29.35 -6.08
CA GLY A 1035 18.03 29.73 -5.70
C GLY A 1035 18.49 29.07 -4.40
N GLU A 1036 19.73 29.34 -4.01
CA GLU A 1036 20.37 28.74 -2.83
C GLU A 1036 19.57 28.99 -1.53
N ALA A 1037 19.01 30.19 -1.35
CA ALA A 1037 18.21 30.54 -0.17
C ALA A 1037 16.91 29.73 -0.10
N GLY A 1038 16.16 29.62 -1.21
CA GLY A 1038 14.92 28.84 -1.22
C GLY A 1038 15.16 27.34 -1.12
N MET A 1039 16.26 26.81 -1.71
CA MET A 1039 16.66 25.42 -1.49
C MET A 1039 17.07 25.14 -0.04
N ARG A 1040 17.73 26.08 0.65
CA ARG A 1040 17.98 25.97 2.11
C ARG A 1040 16.69 25.94 2.93
N MET A 1041 15.67 26.71 2.53
CA MET A 1041 14.35 26.70 3.19
C MET A 1041 13.59 25.38 2.95
N MET A 1042 13.72 24.80 1.76
CA MET A 1042 13.14 23.49 1.42
C MET A 1042 13.81 22.34 2.19
N GLY A 1043 15.12 22.45 2.43
CA GLY A 1043 15.91 21.47 3.17
C GLY A 1043 16.20 20.20 2.37
N SER A 1044 16.79 19.20 3.05
CA SER A 1044 17.03 17.87 2.49
C SER A 1044 15.84 16.95 2.74
N TYR A 1045 15.58 16.01 1.83
CA TYR A 1045 14.53 15.02 2.00
C TYR A 1045 14.82 14.09 3.20
N THR A 1046 13.90 14.04 4.16
CA THR A 1046 14.03 13.28 5.42
C THR A 1046 13.25 11.95 5.42
N GLY A 1047 12.68 11.57 4.27
CA GLY A 1047 11.76 10.43 4.15
C GLY A 1047 10.29 10.84 4.07
N TYR A 1048 9.43 9.86 3.81
CA TYR A 1048 7.99 10.07 3.68
C TYR A 1048 7.33 10.34 5.04
N ASN A 1049 6.47 11.36 5.10
CA ASN A 1049 5.70 11.71 6.29
C ASN A 1049 4.18 11.65 6.01
N PRO A 1050 3.44 10.68 6.56
CA PRO A 1050 2.00 10.51 6.30
C PRO A 1050 1.11 11.60 6.92
N ASN A 1051 1.67 12.55 7.68
CA ASN A 1051 0.91 13.67 8.25
C ASN A 1051 0.94 14.93 7.36
N ILE A 1052 1.62 14.88 6.21
CA ILE A 1052 1.64 15.98 5.24
C ILE A 1052 0.50 15.77 4.22
N ASN A 1053 -0.37 16.76 4.07
CA ASN A 1053 -1.29 16.80 2.95
C ASN A 1053 -0.50 17.15 1.67
N ALA A 1054 -0.63 16.30 0.66
CA ALA A 1054 0.07 16.45 -0.61
C ALA A 1054 -0.77 17.18 -1.68
N ALA A 1055 -2.00 17.58 -1.37
CA ALA A 1055 -2.84 18.33 -2.30
C ALA A 1055 -2.21 19.68 -2.68
N ILE A 1056 -2.28 20.05 -3.97
CA ILE A 1056 -1.82 21.37 -4.42
C ILE A 1056 -2.61 22.48 -3.73
N PHE A 1057 -1.90 23.52 -3.27
CA PHE A 1057 -2.53 24.71 -2.73
C PHE A 1057 -3.19 25.53 -3.84
N ASN A 1058 -4.41 26.02 -3.61
CA ASN A 1058 -5.17 26.84 -4.56
C ASN A 1058 -4.35 28.08 -5.01
N ALA A 1059 -3.59 28.67 -4.08
CA ALA A 1059 -2.69 29.80 -4.33
C ALA A 1059 -1.52 29.47 -5.27
N PHE A 1060 -1.06 28.22 -5.27
CA PHE A 1060 0.02 27.73 -6.14
C PHE A 1060 -0.47 27.66 -7.59
N ALA A 1061 -1.49 26.83 -7.83
CA ALA A 1061 -2.18 26.63 -9.10
C ALA A 1061 -2.71 27.92 -9.75
N THR A 1062 -3.30 28.80 -8.92
CA THR A 1062 -4.02 29.98 -9.41
C THR A 1062 -3.13 31.19 -9.65
N ALA A 1063 -2.01 31.30 -8.92
CA ALA A 1063 -1.21 32.52 -8.91
C ALA A 1063 0.29 32.28 -8.86
N ALA A 1064 0.80 31.55 -7.87
CA ALA A 1064 2.24 31.53 -7.58
C ALA A 1064 3.06 30.82 -8.67
N PHE A 1065 2.61 29.66 -9.16
CA PHE A 1065 3.37 28.90 -10.17
C PHE A 1065 3.29 29.52 -11.57
N ARG A 1066 2.26 30.35 -11.81
CA ARG A 1066 2.08 31.15 -13.04
C ARG A 1066 3.13 32.25 -13.23
N PHE A 1067 4.13 32.38 -12.35
CA PHE A 1067 5.34 33.16 -12.62
C PHE A 1067 6.01 32.74 -13.95
N GLY A 1068 5.85 31.47 -14.37
CA GLY A 1068 6.34 30.95 -15.64
C GLY A 1068 5.87 31.76 -16.87
N HIS A 1069 4.70 32.41 -16.80
CA HIS A 1069 4.22 33.29 -17.88
C HIS A 1069 5.17 34.47 -18.15
N THR A 1070 5.95 34.90 -17.14
CA THR A 1070 6.96 35.97 -17.30
C THR A 1070 8.20 35.53 -18.07
N LEU A 1071 8.40 34.22 -18.28
CA LEU A 1071 9.56 33.62 -18.94
C LEU A 1071 9.28 33.22 -20.41
N ILE A 1072 8.05 33.43 -20.88
CA ILE A 1072 7.60 33.06 -22.23
C ILE A 1072 8.19 34.02 -23.28
N ASN A 1073 8.80 33.47 -24.33
CA ASN A 1073 9.25 34.22 -25.49
C ASN A 1073 8.06 34.50 -26.44
N PRO A 1074 8.01 35.65 -27.13
CA PRO A 1074 6.98 35.94 -28.14
C PRO A 1074 7.18 35.16 -29.44
N ILE A 1075 8.33 34.49 -29.61
CA ILE A 1075 8.70 33.69 -30.77
C ILE A 1075 9.11 32.31 -30.28
N LEU A 1076 8.54 31.28 -30.89
CA LEU A 1076 8.98 29.90 -30.77
C LEU A 1076 10.02 29.61 -31.85
N TYR A 1077 11.27 29.51 -31.42
CA TYR A 1077 12.42 29.27 -32.29
C TYR A 1077 12.45 27.82 -32.77
N ARG A 1078 12.92 27.62 -34.01
CA ARG A 1078 12.99 26.32 -34.68
C ARG A 1078 14.28 26.23 -35.47
N LEU A 1079 15.13 25.26 -35.13
CA LEU A 1079 16.50 25.19 -35.63
C LEU A 1079 16.83 23.84 -36.29
N ASP A 1080 17.59 23.88 -37.38
CA ASP A 1080 18.15 22.69 -38.03
C ASP A 1080 19.32 22.08 -37.22
N GLU A 1081 20.01 21.09 -37.79
CA GLU A 1081 21.10 20.40 -37.11
C GLU A 1081 22.37 21.25 -36.88
N ASP A 1082 22.55 22.30 -37.68
CA ASP A 1082 23.62 23.30 -37.53
C ASP A 1082 23.20 24.50 -36.64
N PHE A 1083 22.08 24.35 -35.92
CA PHE A 1083 21.46 25.36 -35.07
C PHE A 1083 21.08 26.66 -35.83
N GLN A 1084 20.88 26.59 -37.15
CA GLN A 1084 20.37 27.69 -37.96
C GLN A 1084 18.84 27.63 -38.11
N PRO A 1085 18.15 28.74 -38.46
CA PRO A 1085 16.71 28.71 -38.69
C PRO A 1085 16.31 27.75 -39.82
N ILE A 1086 15.36 26.85 -39.56
CA ILE A 1086 14.80 25.98 -40.61
C ILE A 1086 14.16 26.79 -41.74
N ALA A 1087 14.04 26.22 -42.94
CA ALA A 1087 13.51 26.90 -44.12
C ALA A 1087 12.10 27.51 -43.94
N GLN A 1088 11.26 26.92 -43.08
CA GLN A 1088 9.93 27.43 -42.71
C GLN A 1088 9.97 28.54 -41.64
N GLY A 1089 11.16 28.99 -41.22
CA GLY A 1089 11.38 30.06 -40.25
C GLY A 1089 10.94 29.74 -38.82
N HIS A 1090 10.92 30.75 -37.96
CA HIS A 1090 10.38 30.68 -36.60
C HIS A 1090 8.89 31.04 -36.58
N VAL A 1091 8.19 30.76 -35.46
CA VAL A 1091 6.74 30.98 -35.34
C VAL A 1091 6.46 31.99 -34.23
N SER A 1092 5.68 33.04 -34.50
CA SER A 1092 5.15 33.92 -33.45
C SER A 1092 4.19 33.14 -32.55
N LEU A 1093 4.24 33.35 -31.24
CA LEU A 1093 3.53 32.52 -30.26
C LEU A 1093 2.01 32.39 -30.56
N HIS A 1094 1.34 33.47 -30.97
CA HIS A 1094 -0.09 33.42 -31.33
C HIS A 1094 -0.42 32.45 -32.49
N ARG A 1095 0.56 32.09 -33.34
CA ARG A 1095 0.46 31.12 -34.44
C ARG A 1095 0.99 29.72 -34.09
N ALA A 1096 1.64 29.58 -32.93
CA ALA A 1096 2.12 28.30 -32.41
C ALA A 1096 1.03 27.58 -31.59
N PHE A 1097 0.05 28.32 -31.04
CA PHE A 1097 -1.06 27.71 -30.31
C PHE A 1097 -1.87 26.77 -31.22
N PHE A 1098 -2.25 25.59 -30.72
CA PHE A 1098 -3.11 24.58 -31.38
C PHE A 1098 -2.76 24.32 -32.86
N SER A 1099 -1.48 24.13 -33.19
CA SER A 1099 -1.00 24.00 -34.58
C SER A 1099 -0.20 22.70 -34.88
N PRO A 1100 -0.68 21.51 -34.45
CA PRO A 1100 0.08 20.25 -34.51
C PRO A 1100 0.53 19.86 -35.92
N PHE A 1101 -0.13 20.38 -36.97
CA PHE A 1101 0.30 20.22 -38.36
C PHE A 1101 1.76 20.67 -38.59
N ARG A 1102 2.27 21.64 -37.83
CA ARG A 1102 3.66 22.09 -37.93
C ARG A 1102 4.66 21.01 -37.49
N ILE A 1103 4.30 20.19 -36.50
CA ILE A 1103 5.13 19.03 -36.09
C ILE A 1103 5.07 17.93 -37.14
N VAL A 1104 3.92 17.71 -37.78
CA VAL A 1104 3.77 16.68 -38.83
C VAL A 1104 4.51 17.09 -40.12
N ASN A 1105 4.36 18.34 -40.55
CA ASN A 1105 4.77 18.80 -41.88
C ASN A 1105 6.08 19.61 -41.92
N GLU A 1106 6.47 20.27 -40.82
CA GLU A 1106 7.57 21.25 -40.78
C GLU A 1106 8.76 20.77 -39.94
N GLY A 1107 9.14 19.50 -40.09
CA GLY A 1107 10.40 18.95 -39.58
C GLY A 1107 10.36 18.23 -38.22
N GLY A 1108 9.19 18.05 -37.62
CA GLY A 1108 9.05 17.28 -36.37
C GLY A 1108 9.32 18.06 -35.09
N ILE A 1109 9.62 17.32 -34.03
CA ILE A 1109 9.92 17.90 -32.71
C ILE A 1109 11.38 18.33 -32.56
N ASP A 1110 12.29 17.72 -33.33
CA ASP A 1110 13.73 17.95 -33.20
C ASP A 1110 14.11 19.44 -33.41
N PRO A 1111 13.52 20.19 -34.38
CA PRO A 1111 13.76 21.63 -34.50
C PRO A 1111 13.25 22.49 -33.34
N LEU A 1112 12.12 22.08 -32.73
CA LEU A 1112 11.54 22.75 -31.56
C LEU A 1112 12.42 22.51 -30.32
N LEU A 1113 12.89 21.27 -30.12
CA LEU A 1113 13.80 20.92 -29.03
C LEU A 1113 15.13 21.70 -29.15
N ARG A 1114 15.72 21.78 -30.35
CA ARG A 1114 16.91 22.62 -30.57
C ARG A 1114 16.64 24.10 -30.31
N GLY A 1115 15.45 24.62 -30.66
CA GLY A 1115 15.04 25.98 -30.27
C GLY A 1115 14.96 26.17 -28.75
N LEU A 1116 14.39 25.22 -28.02
CA LEU A 1116 14.26 25.26 -26.56
C LEU A 1116 15.61 25.15 -25.83
N PHE A 1117 16.55 24.35 -26.35
CA PHE A 1117 17.88 24.17 -25.76
C PHE A 1117 18.92 25.17 -26.26
N GLY A 1118 18.82 25.65 -27.49
CA GLY A 1118 19.82 26.49 -28.15
C GLY A 1118 19.55 28.00 -28.08
N VAL A 1119 18.35 28.44 -27.71
CA VAL A 1119 17.99 29.86 -27.62
C VAL A 1119 17.74 30.27 -26.17
N ALA A 1120 18.19 31.49 -25.83
CA ALA A 1120 17.94 32.15 -24.56
C ALA A 1120 16.44 32.21 -24.21
N GLY A 1121 16.12 32.00 -22.93
CA GLY A 1121 14.81 32.30 -22.40
C GLY A 1121 14.57 33.81 -22.30
N LYS A 1122 13.35 34.21 -21.95
CA LYS A 1122 13.08 35.61 -21.59
C LYS A 1122 13.52 35.87 -20.15
N MET A 1123 14.36 36.87 -19.93
CA MET A 1123 14.80 37.28 -18.60
C MET A 1123 13.62 37.84 -17.77
N ARG A 1124 13.60 37.52 -16.47
CA ARG A 1124 12.62 38.04 -15.52
C ARG A 1124 12.99 39.46 -15.06
N VAL A 1125 12.54 40.47 -15.81
CA VAL A 1125 12.76 41.90 -15.52
C VAL A 1125 11.46 42.57 -15.06
N SER A 1126 11.52 43.36 -13.97
CA SER A 1126 10.34 43.99 -13.33
C SER A 1126 9.57 44.99 -14.20
N THR A 1127 10.19 45.52 -15.26
CA THR A 1127 9.58 46.43 -16.25
C THR A 1127 9.13 45.73 -17.52
N GLN A 1128 9.36 44.42 -17.65
CA GLN A 1128 9.05 43.61 -18.81
C GLN A 1128 8.42 42.29 -18.35
N LEU A 1129 7.19 42.32 -17.81
CA LEU A 1129 6.61 41.14 -17.19
C LEU A 1129 6.11 40.14 -18.24
N LEU A 1130 4.98 40.39 -18.92
CA LEU A 1130 4.46 39.54 -19.99
C LEU A 1130 4.56 40.24 -21.35
N ASN A 1131 4.95 39.50 -22.38
CA ASN A 1131 5.06 40.03 -23.74
C ASN A 1131 3.67 40.21 -24.40
N THR A 1132 3.55 41.06 -25.42
CA THR A 1132 2.28 41.38 -26.09
C THR A 1132 1.62 40.20 -26.83
N GLU A 1133 2.34 39.10 -27.14
CA GLU A 1133 1.68 37.90 -27.67
C GLU A 1133 0.76 37.24 -26.64
N LEU A 1134 1.00 37.49 -25.33
CA LEU A 1134 0.19 36.98 -24.22
C LEU A 1134 -0.82 37.99 -23.68
N THR A 1135 -0.55 39.29 -23.74
CA THR A 1135 -1.49 40.32 -23.25
C THR A 1135 -2.42 40.84 -24.34
N GLU A 1136 -1.96 40.95 -25.59
CA GLU A 1136 -2.73 41.48 -26.72
C GLU A 1136 -3.25 40.40 -27.67
N ARG A 1137 -2.52 39.30 -27.86
CA ARG A 1137 -2.80 38.29 -28.91
C ARG A 1137 -3.03 36.86 -28.41
N LEU A 1138 -3.25 36.65 -27.10
CA LEU A 1138 -3.48 35.31 -26.57
C LEU A 1138 -4.71 34.70 -27.26
N PHE A 1139 -4.51 33.55 -27.91
CA PHE A 1139 -5.55 32.85 -28.64
C PHE A 1139 -6.28 33.76 -29.65
N SER A 1140 -5.60 34.73 -30.29
CA SER A 1140 -6.20 35.61 -31.30
C SER A 1140 -6.65 34.87 -32.57
N MET A 1141 -5.99 33.75 -32.87
CA MET A 1141 -6.44 32.80 -33.90
C MET A 1141 -7.71 32.04 -33.49
N SER A 1142 -8.06 32.09 -32.19
CA SER A 1142 -9.14 31.34 -31.53
C SER A 1142 -10.24 32.23 -30.94
N HIS A 1143 -10.22 33.56 -31.10
CA HIS A 1143 -11.30 34.42 -30.62
C HIS A 1143 -11.41 35.70 -31.45
N ALA A 1144 -12.64 36.12 -31.74
CA ALA A 1144 -12.93 37.44 -32.33
C ALA A 1144 -12.39 38.60 -31.46
N VAL A 1145 -12.42 38.44 -30.14
CA VAL A 1145 -11.76 39.30 -29.16
C VAL A 1145 -10.60 38.53 -28.56
N ALA A 1146 -9.37 38.80 -29.01
CA ALA A 1146 -8.17 38.17 -28.46
C ALA A 1146 -8.10 38.33 -26.94
N LEU A 1147 -7.68 37.28 -26.23
CA LEU A 1147 -7.64 37.24 -24.77
C LEU A 1147 -6.34 37.89 -24.23
N ASP A 1148 -6.28 38.02 -22.90
CA ASP A 1148 -5.19 38.64 -22.17
C ASP A 1148 -4.83 37.77 -20.96
N LEU A 1149 -3.67 37.10 -21.01
CA LEU A 1149 -3.27 36.14 -19.98
C LEU A 1149 -3.04 36.80 -18.62
N ALA A 1150 -2.58 38.05 -18.59
CA ALA A 1150 -2.36 38.79 -17.35
C ALA A 1150 -3.70 39.16 -16.70
N ALA A 1151 -4.64 39.70 -17.49
CA ALA A 1151 -5.97 40.02 -17.02
C ALA A 1151 -6.74 38.76 -16.57
N MET A 1152 -6.61 37.65 -17.32
CA MET A 1152 -7.20 36.35 -16.96
C MET A 1152 -6.63 35.78 -15.66
N ASN A 1153 -5.33 35.90 -15.40
CA ASN A 1153 -4.73 35.49 -14.13
C ASN A 1153 -5.30 36.28 -12.95
N ILE A 1154 -5.40 37.61 -13.08
CA ILE A 1154 -6.00 38.47 -12.04
C ILE A 1154 -7.48 38.11 -11.82
N GLN A 1155 -8.25 37.88 -12.89
CA GLN A 1155 -9.66 37.50 -12.81
C GLN A 1155 -9.86 36.11 -12.19
N ARG A 1156 -9.02 35.12 -12.52
CA ARG A 1156 -9.05 33.78 -11.91
C ARG A 1156 -8.68 33.83 -10.42
N GLY A 1157 -7.75 34.69 -10.03
CA GLY A 1157 -7.46 34.96 -8.61
C GLY A 1157 -8.64 35.57 -7.83
N ARG A 1158 -9.54 36.31 -8.50
CA ARG A 1158 -10.80 36.81 -7.91
C ARG A 1158 -11.89 35.73 -7.84
N ASP A 1159 -11.98 34.88 -8.86
CA ASP A 1159 -12.91 33.75 -8.94
C ASP A 1159 -12.61 32.65 -7.89
N HIS A 1160 -11.33 32.42 -7.61
CA HIS A 1160 -10.87 31.44 -6.60
C HIS A 1160 -10.76 32.01 -5.18
N GLY A 1161 -11.14 33.28 -4.99
CA GLY A 1161 -11.11 33.95 -3.70
C GLY A 1161 -9.71 34.03 -3.08
N ILE A 1162 -8.65 34.18 -3.87
CA ILE A 1162 -7.27 34.28 -3.36
C ILE A 1162 -7.13 35.53 -2.48
N PRO A 1163 -6.60 35.45 -1.24
CA PRO A 1163 -6.34 36.60 -0.37
C PRO A 1163 -5.48 37.72 -0.97
N SER A 1164 -5.32 38.83 -0.24
CA SER A 1164 -4.50 39.96 -0.68
C SER A 1164 -3.00 39.64 -0.61
N TYR A 1165 -2.19 40.45 -1.31
CA TYR A 1165 -0.74 40.34 -1.27
C TYR A 1165 -0.16 40.50 0.16
N ASN A 1166 -0.73 41.39 0.97
CA ASN A 1166 -0.29 41.58 2.37
C ASN A 1166 -0.64 40.40 3.29
N ASP A 1167 -1.73 39.67 3.01
CA ASP A 1167 -2.07 38.46 3.76
C ASP A 1167 -0.99 37.37 3.54
N TYR A 1168 -0.58 37.19 2.28
CA TYR A 1168 0.53 36.28 1.93
C TYR A 1168 1.89 36.77 2.43
N ARG A 1169 2.17 38.08 2.44
CA ARG A 1169 3.38 38.62 3.07
C ARG A 1169 3.44 38.26 4.55
N THR A 1170 2.35 38.52 5.28
CA THR A 1170 2.24 38.21 6.71
C THR A 1170 2.38 36.71 6.97
N PHE A 1171 1.74 35.86 6.16
CA PHE A 1171 1.89 34.40 6.20
C PHE A 1171 3.35 33.96 6.00
N CYS A 1172 4.06 34.58 5.05
CA CYS A 1172 5.48 34.33 4.78
C CYS A 1172 6.43 35.05 5.75
N ASN A 1173 5.94 35.56 6.88
CA ASN A 1173 6.71 36.30 7.90
C ASN A 1173 7.45 37.54 7.34
N LEU A 1174 6.83 38.22 6.36
CA LEU A 1174 7.25 39.51 5.84
C LEU A 1174 6.34 40.61 6.39
N THR A 1175 6.87 41.83 6.54
CA THR A 1175 6.10 43.00 6.99
C THR A 1175 4.98 43.33 6.00
N SER A 1176 3.77 43.61 6.50
CA SER A 1176 2.70 44.19 5.69
C SER A 1176 3.16 45.55 5.13
N ALA A 1177 2.87 45.81 3.85
CA ALA A 1177 3.19 47.09 3.21
C ALA A 1177 1.97 48.01 3.29
N HIS A 1178 2.15 49.18 3.90
CA HIS A 1178 1.12 50.22 4.03
C HIS A 1178 1.31 51.33 2.99
N THR A 1179 2.55 51.52 2.54
CA THR A 1179 2.93 52.36 1.41
C THR A 1179 3.70 51.52 0.39
N PHE A 1180 3.79 51.99 -0.87
CA PHE A 1180 4.59 51.27 -1.86
C PHE A 1180 6.09 51.32 -1.54
N ASP A 1181 6.60 52.36 -0.88
CA ASP A 1181 8.01 52.43 -0.46
C ASP A 1181 8.38 51.48 0.69
N ASP A 1182 7.41 50.87 1.38
CA ASP A 1182 7.68 49.72 2.26
C ASP A 1182 8.22 48.52 1.47
N LEU A 1183 7.85 48.40 0.17
CA LEU A 1183 8.29 47.35 -0.75
C LEU A 1183 9.61 47.70 -1.48
N ARG A 1184 10.36 48.72 -1.05
CA ARG A 1184 11.60 49.16 -1.72
C ARG A 1184 12.71 48.11 -1.77
N ASN A 1185 12.68 47.11 -0.88
CA ASN A 1185 13.70 46.06 -0.83
C ASN A 1185 13.40 44.95 -1.87
N GLU A 1186 12.12 44.65 -2.06
CA GLU A 1186 11.58 43.62 -2.95
C GLU A 1186 11.39 44.15 -4.39
N ILE A 1187 10.80 45.34 -4.51
CA ILE A 1187 10.55 46.06 -5.76
C ILE A 1187 11.54 47.24 -5.83
N LYS A 1188 12.82 46.93 -6.09
CA LYS A 1188 13.92 47.92 -6.03
C LYS A 1188 13.73 49.14 -6.95
N ASN A 1189 13.07 48.96 -8.09
CA ASN A 1189 12.81 50.02 -9.07
C ASN A 1189 11.69 50.96 -8.58
N SER A 1190 12.02 52.21 -8.24
CA SER A 1190 11.07 53.24 -7.77
C SER A 1190 9.98 53.53 -8.78
N ASN A 1191 10.32 53.61 -10.07
CA ASN A 1191 9.33 53.87 -11.12
C ASN A 1191 8.30 52.74 -11.20
N VAL A 1192 8.69 51.49 -10.93
CA VAL A 1192 7.71 50.38 -10.84
C VAL A 1192 6.81 50.55 -9.61
N ARG A 1193 7.35 50.95 -8.44
CA ARG A 1193 6.56 51.20 -7.23
C ARG A 1193 5.54 52.33 -7.42
N GLU A 1194 6.00 53.49 -7.92
CA GLU A 1194 5.12 54.62 -8.25
C GLU A 1194 4.04 54.25 -9.26
N LYS A 1195 4.35 53.38 -10.22
CA LYS A 1195 3.41 52.99 -11.28
C LYS A 1195 2.35 52.00 -10.77
N ILE A 1196 2.63 51.18 -9.75
CA ILE A 1196 1.60 50.36 -9.06
C ILE A 1196 0.72 51.24 -8.16
N GLN A 1197 1.23 52.38 -7.68
CA GLN A 1197 0.48 53.32 -6.83
C GLN A 1197 -0.56 54.16 -7.59
N ARG A 1198 -0.38 54.35 -8.90
CA ARG A 1198 -1.24 55.14 -9.79
C ARG A 1198 -2.32 54.26 -10.44
#